data_AF-A0A2V9J6D0-F1
#
_entry.id   AF-A0A2V9J6D0-F1
#
_cell.length_a   1.000
_cell.length_b   1.000
_cell.length_c   1.000
_cell.angle_alpha   90.00
_cell.angle_beta   90.00
_cell.angle_gamma   90.00
#
_symmetry.space_group_name_H-M   'P 1'
#
loop_
_entity.id
_entity.type
_entity.pdbx_description
1 polymer ?
#
loop_
_entity_poly.entity_id
_entity_poly.type
_entity_poly.pdbx_seq_one_letter_code
_entity_poly.pdbx_strand_id
1 'polypeptide(L)'
;MISQLLEESPEAAKQEVGPIAKLQAMWCALPAPGAHQPDLVRSKCVEMRDFVVRIRKHTAMEFAAPVVKGLSAYSQPLINWKYRQFNSHRRDFDRAALRMASDPPPVAPEIPKYPGLGQESAVRAAALMLKARAGDPDLVVPDGERARYEASFARFSSVFPDAFYIRERGRFFPDDSEDKGRLLSAGYHNVMGYWRDDTPLIELILDDKGKKALDRLWDEFDFIADHTARTWVQYFFNQSGEVAGKGRESGSARPSDKEVSAPPIIFGLRDAYVAKAEASDNPVAVEAIRYHFQWVNDTLRRLERMRVEAEPRHLEALVGFAGRAFRRPLAQAERDEILAYYRSLRSDSGLTHEEAMRDSIVRVLMSPKFSYRIDLVNAAKSEFGLGQATPATSSGPAPVQPLSAYALASRLSYFLWSSMPDEELLARAGAGDLQKPDVLIAQARRMLKDDRARGLALDFAGNWLDFRRFEEHNAVDRERFPSFNNELRQAMFLEPVRFIEDVIHNDRSVLDLLYANHTFVNPVLAKHYGMPAVMGDADTWVRVENASQYGRGGLPTMAVFLTQNAPGLRTSPVKRGYWVARRLLGETIPPPPASVPELPADEAKLDMPLRDMLAKHRENPSCASCHARFDSFGLAFEGYGPIGERRDKDLAGRPVDTRAVFPGGSQGAGFEDLQAYIRAHRQKDFLDNLSRKLLAYALGRSLLLSDEPAIERMQTRLAASAYRFTLLVEEIVTSPQFLNKRSPDFSSTER
;
A
#
# COMPACT_ATOMS: atom_id res chain seq x y z
N MET A 1 38.26 15.60 8.41
CA MET A 1 38.66 14.73 9.53
C MET A 1 39.55 13.57 9.09
N ILE A 2 39.03 12.53 8.39
CA ILE A 2 39.87 11.37 8.00
C ILE A 2 40.99 11.76 7.02
N SER A 3 40.68 12.47 5.93
CA SER A 3 41.71 12.95 4.99
C SER A 3 42.73 13.86 5.68
N GLN A 4 42.29 14.77 6.56
CA GLN A 4 43.20 15.59 7.38
C GLN A 4 44.11 14.76 8.29
N LEU A 5 43.63 13.63 8.83
CA LEU A 5 44.45 12.73 9.67
C LEU A 5 45.45 11.93 8.82
N LEU A 6 45.11 11.58 7.59
CA LEU A 6 45.94 10.75 6.70
C LEU A 6 46.93 11.57 5.84
N GLU A 7 46.62 12.84 5.56
CA GLU A 7 47.39 13.73 4.68
C GLU A 7 48.26 14.73 5.45
N GLU A 8 48.52 14.50 6.73
CA GLU A 8 49.43 15.34 7.51
C GLU A 8 50.83 15.37 6.92
N SER A 9 51.54 16.49 7.08
CA SER A 9 52.83 16.70 6.43
C SER A 9 53.84 15.61 6.81
N PRO A 10 54.79 15.26 5.92
CA PRO A 10 55.82 14.25 6.20
C PRO A 10 56.67 14.53 7.44
N GLU A 11 56.76 15.78 7.90
CA GLU A 11 57.44 16.17 9.13
C GLU A 11 56.59 15.92 10.38
N ALA A 12 55.27 16.16 10.31
CA ALA A 12 54.32 15.84 11.37
C ALA A 12 54.12 14.32 11.50
N ALA A 13 54.03 13.59 10.38
CA ALA A 13 53.89 12.13 10.35
C ALA A 13 55.10 11.39 10.95
N LYS A 14 56.31 11.95 10.86
CA LYS A 14 57.52 11.40 11.49
C LYS A 14 57.51 11.48 13.02
N GLN A 15 56.63 12.30 13.59
CA GLN A 15 56.48 12.47 15.04
C GLN A 15 55.30 11.66 15.61
N GLU A 16 54.47 11.07 14.75
CA GLU A 16 53.31 10.28 15.17
C GLU A 16 53.69 8.86 15.61
N VAL A 17 52.93 8.32 16.56
CA VAL A 17 53.11 6.96 17.10
C VAL A 17 51.78 6.20 17.12
N GLY A 18 51.84 4.88 17.28
CA GLY A 18 50.64 4.05 17.46
C GLY A 18 49.72 3.96 16.24
N PRO A 19 48.39 3.88 16.42
CA PRO A 19 47.46 3.51 15.36
C PRO A 19 47.37 4.54 14.23
N ILE A 20 47.59 5.83 14.54
CA ILE A 20 47.61 6.90 13.52
C ILE A 20 48.81 6.74 12.59
N ALA A 21 50.02 6.57 13.14
CA ALA A 21 51.22 6.38 12.35
C ALA A 21 51.11 5.15 11.42
N LYS A 22 50.53 4.06 11.94
CA LYS A 22 50.28 2.85 11.14
C LYS A 22 49.28 3.09 10.01
N LEU A 23 48.20 3.83 10.26
CA LEU A 23 47.23 4.19 9.22
C LEU A 23 47.80 5.13 8.16
N GLN A 24 48.60 6.12 8.56
CA GLN A 24 49.31 6.99 7.63
C GLN A 24 50.27 6.18 6.76
N ALA A 25 50.99 5.22 7.33
CA ALA A 25 51.87 4.32 6.57
C ALA A 25 51.07 3.47 5.56
N MET A 26 49.91 2.91 5.96
CA MET A 26 49.03 2.17 5.06
C MET A 26 48.46 3.05 3.93
N TRP A 27 48.11 4.30 4.23
CA TRP A 27 47.64 5.29 3.26
C TRP A 27 48.73 5.67 2.24
N CYS A 28 49.94 5.96 2.72
CA CYS A 28 51.10 6.27 1.87
C CYS A 28 51.54 5.09 0.99
N ALA A 29 51.19 3.86 1.39
CA ALA A 29 51.46 2.65 0.61
C ALA A 29 50.43 2.39 -0.51
N LEU A 30 49.38 3.21 -0.63
CA LEU A 30 48.41 3.10 -1.72
C LEU A 30 49.08 3.42 -3.07
N PRO A 31 48.64 2.76 -4.17
CA PRO A 31 49.08 3.11 -5.52
C PRO A 31 48.91 4.60 -5.82
N ALA A 32 49.90 5.20 -6.49
CA ALA A 32 49.86 6.61 -6.87
C ALA A 32 48.63 6.93 -7.74
N PRO A 33 48.07 8.16 -7.64
CA PRO A 33 46.99 8.61 -8.51
C PRO A 33 47.36 8.41 -10.00
N GLY A 34 46.50 7.72 -10.76
CA GLY A 34 46.73 7.43 -12.18
C GLY A 34 47.33 6.05 -12.51
N ALA A 35 47.65 5.22 -11.52
CA ALA A 35 48.21 3.88 -11.74
C ALA A 35 47.22 2.82 -12.31
N HIS A 36 45.94 3.17 -12.50
CA HIS A 36 44.87 2.30 -13.05
C HIS A 36 44.73 0.89 -12.39
N GLN A 37 44.90 0.79 -11.06
CA GLN A 37 44.78 -0.47 -10.30
C GLN A 37 43.63 -0.45 -9.28
N PRO A 38 42.36 -0.39 -9.71
CA PRO A 38 41.21 -0.21 -8.80
C PRO A 38 41.02 -1.37 -7.82
N ASP A 39 41.32 -2.60 -8.21
CA ASP A 39 41.16 -3.78 -7.33
C ASP A 39 42.20 -3.80 -6.21
N LEU A 40 43.45 -3.44 -6.51
CA LEU A 40 44.51 -3.33 -5.50
C LEU A 40 44.21 -2.21 -4.50
N VAL A 41 43.78 -1.03 -4.99
CA VAL A 41 43.35 0.08 -4.14
C VAL A 41 42.21 -0.37 -3.21
N ARG A 42 41.20 -1.07 -3.77
CA ARG A 42 40.08 -1.60 -2.96
C ARG A 42 40.57 -2.56 -1.89
N SER A 43 41.45 -3.50 -2.23
CA SER A 43 42.02 -4.46 -1.26
C SER A 43 42.77 -3.75 -0.13
N LYS A 44 43.57 -2.73 -0.45
CA LYS A 44 44.30 -1.96 0.56
C LYS A 44 43.40 -1.09 1.44
N CYS A 45 42.35 -0.50 0.88
CA CYS A 45 41.32 0.18 1.67
C CYS A 45 40.58 -0.79 2.62
N VAL A 46 40.35 -2.03 2.21
CA VAL A 46 39.79 -3.08 3.06
C VAL A 46 40.73 -3.42 4.22
N GLU A 47 42.04 -3.58 3.96
CA GLU A 47 43.03 -3.79 5.02
C GLU A 47 43.03 -2.63 6.05
N MET A 48 42.96 -1.38 5.58
CA MET A 48 42.86 -0.21 6.46
C MET A 48 41.58 -0.22 7.30
N ARG A 49 40.43 -0.52 6.69
CA ARG A 49 39.16 -0.65 7.39
C ARG A 49 39.24 -1.72 8.48
N ASP A 50 39.76 -2.90 8.15
CA ASP A 50 39.83 -4.04 9.07
C ASP A 50 40.78 -3.75 10.24
N PHE A 51 41.86 -3.01 9.99
CA PHE A 51 42.71 -2.45 11.05
C PHE A 51 41.91 -1.52 11.98
N VAL A 52 41.22 -0.51 11.44
CA VAL A 52 40.43 0.43 12.25
C VAL A 52 39.37 -0.29 13.09
N VAL A 53 38.59 -1.17 12.47
CA VAL A 53 37.52 -1.92 13.13
C VAL A 53 38.07 -2.80 14.25
N ARG A 54 39.19 -3.49 14.01
CA ARG A 54 39.86 -4.31 15.04
C ARG A 54 40.30 -3.47 16.22
N ILE A 55 41.07 -2.40 15.97
CA ILE A 55 41.61 -1.55 17.04
C ILE A 55 40.48 -0.95 17.87
N ARG A 56 39.44 -0.39 17.23
CA ARG A 56 38.28 0.17 17.94
C ARG A 56 37.54 -0.87 18.77
N LYS A 57 37.37 -2.10 18.26
CA LYS A 57 36.78 -3.19 19.05
C LYS A 57 37.63 -3.54 20.27
N HIS A 58 38.95 -3.58 20.12
CA HIS A 58 39.85 -3.97 21.20
C HIS A 58 39.99 -2.90 22.28
N THR A 59 39.89 -1.61 21.92
CA THR A 59 40.05 -0.51 22.87
C THR A 59 38.75 0.17 23.26
N ALA A 60 37.58 -0.40 22.93
CA ALA A 60 36.29 0.16 23.32
C ALA A 60 36.16 0.23 24.87
N MET A 61 35.52 1.30 25.34
CA MET A 61 35.17 1.47 26.74
C MET A 61 34.09 0.46 27.14
N GLU A 62 34.20 -0.10 28.35
CA GLU A 62 33.21 -1.00 28.92
C GLU A 62 32.66 -0.42 30.23
N PHE A 63 31.36 -0.60 30.44
CA PHE A 63 30.65 -0.03 31.59
C PHE A 63 29.80 -1.10 32.28
N ALA A 64 29.89 -1.17 33.61
CA ALA A 64 29.00 -1.96 34.45
C ALA A 64 27.92 -1.04 35.04
N ALA A 65 26.67 -1.53 35.13
CA ALA A 65 25.61 -0.76 35.78
C ALA A 65 25.95 -0.56 37.28
N PRO A 66 25.59 0.57 37.90
CA PRO A 66 25.84 0.80 39.32
C PRO A 66 25.13 -0.28 40.17
N VAL A 67 25.80 -0.77 41.21
CA VAL A 67 25.25 -1.82 42.09
C VAL A 67 24.54 -1.17 43.27
N VAL A 68 23.30 -1.59 43.51
CA VAL A 68 22.47 -1.14 44.65
C VAL A 68 21.90 -2.36 45.36
N LYS A 69 22.02 -2.41 46.68
CA LYS A 69 21.55 -3.55 47.47
C LYS A 69 20.03 -3.68 47.38
N GLY A 70 19.57 -4.84 46.92
CA GLY A 70 18.15 -5.14 46.80
C GLY A 70 17.45 -4.47 45.61
N LEU A 71 18.21 -4.03 44.60
CA LEU A 71 17.73 -3.74 43.25
C LEU A 71 18.38 -4.71 42.26
N SER A 72 17.72 -4.96 41.12
CA SER A 72 18.35 -5.73 40.04
C SER A 72 19.44 -4.92 39.33
N ALA A 73 20.48 -5.57 38.82
CA ALA A 73 21.39 -4.92 37.85
C ALA A 73 20.67 -4.49 36.55
N TYR A 74 19.42 -4.94 36.36
CA TYR A 74 18.56 -4.67 35.22
C TYR A 74 17.49 -3.63 35.47
N SER A 75 17.46 -3.04 36.67
CA SER A 75 16.57 -1.92 36.95
C SER A 75 16.77 -0.85 35.88
N GLN A 76 15.68 -0.44 35.25
CA GLN A 76 15.68 0.50 34.14
C GLN A 76 16.54 1.77 34.35
N PRO A 77 16.52 2.46 35.52
CA PRO A 77 17.42 3.60 35.75
C PRO A 77 18.91 3.27 35.67
N LEU A 78 19.31 2.07 36.13
CA LEU A 78 20.72 1.63 36.18
C LEU A 78 21.21 1.18 34.81
N ILE A 79 20.36 0.46 34.05
CA ILE A 79 20.70 0.04 32.69
C ILE A 79 20.72 1.22 31.71
N ASN A 80 19.81 2.19 31.87
CA ASN A 80 19.78 3.40 31.03
C ASN A 80 20.98 4.31 31.33
N TRP A 81 21.48 4.33 32.56
CA TRP A 81 22.77 4.94 32.83
C TRP A 81 23.90 4.24 32.07
N LYS A 82 23.96 2.89 32.10
CA LYS A 82 24.97 2.12 31.36
C LYS A 82 24.92 2.42 29.86
N TYR A 83 23.73 2.47 29.26
CA TYR A 83 23.60 2.82 27.84
C TYR A 83 24.01 4.25 27.52
N ARG A 84 23.75 5.21 28.42
CA ARG A 84 24.27 6.58 28.26
C ARG A 84 25.79 6.61 28.25
N GLN A 85 26.44 5.88 29.16
CA GLN A 85 27.90 5.81 29.18
C GLN A 85 28.44 5.24 27.86
N PHE A 86 27.86 4.16 27.32
CA PHE A 86 28.26 3.67 26.01
C PHE A 86 28.10 4.71 24.90
N ASN A 87 26.94 5.37 24.84
CA ASN A 87 26.65 6.36 23.80
C ASN A 87 27.56 7.60 23.90
N SER A 88 27.83 8.12 25.10
CA SER A 88 28.71 9.28 25.30
C SER A 88 30.19 8.98 25.11
N HIS A 89 30.60 7.72 25.27
CA HIS A 89 32.01 7.31 25.19
C HIS A 89 32.33 6.51 23.92
N ARG A 90 31.49 6.57 22.87
CA ARG A 90 31.72 5.93 21.56
C ARG A 90 33.02 6.37 20.88
N ARG A 91 33.52 7.56 21.24
CA ARG A 91 34.73 8.20 20.69
C ARG A 91 35.91 8.17 21.66
N ASP A 92 35.77 7.49 22.79
CA ASP A 92 36.84 7.29 23.76
C ASP A 92 37.48 5.91 23.61
N PHE A 93 38.51 5.64 24.41
CA PHE A 93 39.15 4.33 24.48
C PHE A 93 39.59 3.99 25.90
N ASP A 94 39.63 2.70 26.19
CA ASP A 94 40.11 2.16 27.46
C ASP A 94 41.64 2.22 27.51
N ARG A 95 42.20 3.10 28.35
CA ARG A 95 43.65 3.23 28.54
C ARG A 95 44.30 1.96 29.12
N ALA A 96 43.53 1.16 29.88
CA ALA A 96 44.01 -0.11 30.41
C ALA A 96 44.09 -1.20 29.33
N ALA A 97 43.58 -0.95 28.11
CA ALA A 97 43.79 -1.83 26.96
C ALA A 97 45.23 -1.80 26.44
N LEU A 98 46.00 -0.74 26.77
CA LEU A 98 47.38 -0.58 26.37
C LEU A 98 48.33 -1.20 27.41
N ARG A 99 49.27 -2.03 26.95
CA ARG A 99 50.28 -2.67 27.81
C ARG A 99 51.67 -2.18 27.45
N MET A 100 52.55 -2.04 28.43
CA MET A 100 53.96 -1.77 28.16
C MET A 100 54.63 -3.01 27.55
N ALA A 101 55.66 -2.82 26.73
CA ALA A 101 56.46 -3.92 26.21
C ALA A 101 57.09 -4.78 27.32
N SER A 102 57.35 -4.17 28.48
CA SER A 102 57.86 -4.82 29.69
C SER A 102 56.81 -5.60 30.50
N ASP A 103 55.51 -5.47 30.21
CA ASP A 103 54.46 -6.12 30.98
C ASP A 103 54.42 -7.63 30.69
N PRO A 104 54.20 -8.49 31.70
CA PRO A 104 54.06 -9.92 31.47
C PRO A 104 52.84 -10.20 30.55
N PRO A 105 52.88 -11.27 29.73
CA PRO A 105 51.74 -11.65 28.90
C PRO A 105 50.50 -11.84 29.78
N PRO A 106 49.36 -11.21 29.44
CA PRO A 106 48.16 -11.32 30.27
C PRO A 106 47.70 -12.77 30.31
N VAL A 107 47.44 -13.28 31.52
CA VAL A 107 46.84 -14.60 31.70
C VAL A 107 45.38 -14.50 31.25
N ALA A 108 44.99 -15.31 30.27
CA ALA A 108 43.61 -15.33 29.80
C ALA A 108 42.68 -15.78 30.95
N PRO A 109 41.76 -14.94 31.43
CA PRO A 109 40.86 -15.33 32.52
C PRO A 109 39.92 -16.47 32.07
N GLU A 110 39.55 -17.35 32.99
CA GLU A 110 38.52 -18.36 32.71
C GLU A 110 37.21 -17.67 32.31
N ILE A 111 36.63 -18.11 31.19
CA ILE A 111 35.36 -17.58 30.70
C ILE A 111 34.24 -18.28 31.47
N PRO A 112 33.44 -17.58 32.30
CA PRO A 112 32.39 -18.21 33.08
C PRO A 112 31.34 -18.87 32.17
N LYS A 113 30.90 -20.10 32.51
CA LYS A 113 29.70 -20.74 31.93
C LYS A 113 28.47 -20.27 32.72
N TYR A 114 27.53 -19.60 32.06
CA TYR A 114 26.37 -18.93 32.68
C TYR A 114 25.53 -19.83 33.60
N PRO A 115 25.14 -19.30 34.77
CA PRO A 115 23.72 -19.11 35.08
C PRO A 115 23.47 -17.87 35.98
N GLY A 116 23.57 -16.65 35.44
CA GLY A 116 23.33 -15.43 36.22
C GLY A 116 23.38 -14.17 35.37
N LEU A 117 22.33 -13.94 34.59
CA LEU A 117 22.19 -12.74 33.77
C LEU A 117 22.26 -11.49 34.70
N GLY A 118 23.30 -10.65 34.53
CA GLY A 118 23.40 -9.29 35.07
C GLY A 118 24.83 -8.83 35.35
N GLN A 119 25.51 -9.53 36.26
CA GLN A 119 26.91 -9.29 36.62
C GLN A 119 27.87 -10.19 35.82
N GLU A 120 27.50 -11.45 35.56
CA GLU A 120 28.37 -12.43 34.88
C GLU A 120 28.60 -12.13 33.40
N SER A 121 27.67 -11.40 32.75
CA SER A 121 27.83 -11.01 31.34
C SER A 121 28.91 -9.94 31.15
N ALA A 122 29.04 -8.99 32.08
CA ALA A 122 30.11 -7.99 32.06
C ALA A 122 31.47 -8.63 32.35
N VAL A 123 31.54 -9.57 33.30
CA VAL A 123 32.75 -10.34 33.60
C VAL A 123 33.18 -11.19 32.40
N ARG A 124 32.22 -11.88 31.74
CA ARG A 124 32.47 -12.65 30.52
C ARG A 124 32.93 -11.75 29.36
N ALA A 125 32.30 -10.60 29.16
CA ALA A 125 32.69 -9.65 28.12
C ALA A 125 34.11 -9.11 28.36
N ALA A 126 34.42 -8.73 29.60
CA ALA A 126 35.76 -8.31 30.00
C ALA A 126 36.80 -9.43 29.80
N ALA A 127 36.46 -10.68 30.13
CA ALA A 127 37.33 -11.83 29.91
C ALA A 127 37.60 -12.10 28.42
N LEU A 128 36.56 -12.03 27.58
CA LEU A 128 36.68 -12.15 26.13
C LEU A 128 37.52 -11.02 25.53
N MET A 129 37.34 -9.79 25.99
CA MET A 129 38.12 -8.63 25.57
C MET A 129 39.59 -8.74 25.99
N LEU A 130 39.88 -9.10 27.24
CA LEU A 130 41.24 -9.32 27.72
C LEU A 130 41.96 -10.39 26.88
N LYS A 131 41.26 -11.48 26.57
CA LYS A 131 41.79 -12.52 25.67
C LYS A 131 42.05 -11.99 24.25
N ALA A 132 41.16 -11.17 23.70
CA ALA A 132 41.33 -10.57 22.38
C ALA A 132 42.51 -9.58 22.34
N ARG A 133 42.71 -8.80 23.42
CA ARG A 133 43.80 -7.83 23.57
C ARG A 133 45.17 -8.50 23.76
N ALA A 134 45.21 -9.66 24.41
CA ALA A 134 46.43 -10.37 24.81
C ALA A 134 47.43 -10.63 23.66
N GLY A 135 46.91 -10.84 22.45
CA GLY A 135 47.71 -11.17 21.26
C GLY A 135 47.91 -10.00 20.29
N ASP A 136 47.40 -8.80 20.57
CA ASP A 136 47.45 -7.71 19.61
C ASP A 136 48.73 -6.88 19.78
N PRO A 137 49.66 -6.88 18.81
CA PRO A 137 50.90 -6.10 18.89
C PRO A 137 50.64 -4.60 18.81
N ASP A 138 49.51 -4.16 18.22
CA ASP A 138 49.19 -2.74 18.07
C ASP A 138 48.78 -2.07 19.39
N LEU A 139 48.54 -2.87 20.44
CA LEU A 139 48.24 -2.42 21.80
C LEU A 139 49.47 -2.41 22.73
N VAL A 140 50.64 -2.79 22.21
CA VAL A 140 51.91 -2.77 22.96
C VAL A 140 52.55 -1.39 22.81
N VAL A 141 52.77 -0.73 23.94
CA VAL A 141 53.39 0.58 24.06
C VAL A 141 54.91 0.42 24.17
N PRO A 142 55.71 1.05 23.30
CA PRO A 142 57.16 1.08 23.45
C PRO A 142 57.60 1.77 24.75
N ASP A 143 58.73 1.35 25.30
CA ASP A 143 59.26 1.92 26.54
C ASP A 143 59.47 3.44 26.41
N GLY A 144 58.99 4.20 27.39
CA GLY A 144 59.08 5.66 27.41
C GLY A 144 58.06 6.42 26.56
N GLU A 145 57.24 5.74 25.74
CA GLU A 145 56.33 6.39 24.77
C GLU A 145 54.87 6.48 25.21
N ARG A 146 54.52 6.05 26.43
CA ARG A 146 53.12 5.89 26.88
C ARG A 146 52.25 7.12 26.70
N ALA A 147 52.72 8.29 27.10
CA ALA A 147 51.92 9.52 27.00
C ALA A 147 51.60 9.88 25.54
N ARG A 148 52.58 9.72 24.63
CA ARG A 148 52.41 9.98 23.19
C ARG A 148 51.51 8.92 22.55
N TYR A 149 51.64 7.66 22.95
CA TYR A 149 50.81 6.56 22.47
C TYR A 149 49.34 6.72 22.90
N GLU A 150 49.10 7.07 24.17
CA GLU A 150 47.75 7.39 24.67
C GLU A 150 47.13 8.60 23.95
N ALA A 151 47.92 9.65 23.68
CA ALA A 151 47.46 10.81 22.91
C ALA A 151 47.08 10.42 21.46
N SER A 152 47.88 9.57 20.80
CA SER A 152 47.56 9.01 19.48
C SER A 152 46.24 8.23 19.49
N PHE A 153 46.03 7.36 20.50
CA PHE A 153 44.77 6.62 20.65
C PHE A 153 43.58 7.55 20.92
N ALA A 154 43.73 8.60 21.72
CA ALA A 154 42.68 9.59 21.95
C ALA A 154 42.27 10.25 20.64
N ARG A 155 43.25 10.71 19.86
CA ARG A 155 43.04 11.33 18.55
C ARG A 155 42.41 10.34 17.56
N PHE A 156 42.90 9.11 17.49
CA PHE A 156 42.34 8.04 16.65
C PHE A 156 40.86 7.77 16.99
N SER A 157 40.56 7.59 18.27
CA SER A 157 39.20 7.30 18.78
C SER A 157 38.24 8.45 18.56
N SER A 158 38.73 9.69 18.59
CA SER A 158 37.92 10.88 18.30
C SER A 158 37.44 10.93 16.85
N VAL A 159 38.16 10.31 15.90
CA VAL A 159 37.82 10.28 14.47
C VAL A 159 37.06 9.01 14.10
N PHE A 160 37.44 7.88 14.69
CA PHE A 160 36.85 6.58 14.41
C PHE A 160 36.09 6.10 15.66
N PRO A 161 34.76 6.24 15.74
CA PRO A 161 34.00 5.70 16.85
C PRO A 161 33.98 4.16 16.83
N ASP A 162 33.69 3.50 17.95
CA ASP A 162 33.54 2.03 17.98
C ASP A 162 32.24 1.56 17.31
N ALA A 163 31.24 2.44 17.22
CA ALA A 163 30.06 2.30 16.38
C ALA A 163 29.53 3.70 16.02
N PHE A 164 29.00 3.89 14.80
CA PHE A 164 28.40 5.17 14.39
C PHE A 164 26.98 5.36 14.91
N TYR A 165 26.19 4.30 14.85
CA TYR A 165 24.86 4.18 15.44
C TYR A 165 24.54 2.70 15.66
N ILE A 166 23.60 2.40 16.56
CA ILE A 166 23.11 1.04 16.78
C ILE A 166 21.67 0.92 16.26
N ARG A 167 21.47 0.03 15.30
CA ARG A 167 20.15 -0.26 14.68
C ARG A 167 19.41 -1.47 15.25
N GLU A 168 20.12 -2.31 16.00
CA GLU A 168 19.64 -3.58 16.54
C GLU A 168 19.63 -3.55 18.08
N ARG A 169 19.47 -4.71 18.74
CA ARG A 169 19.40 -4.81 20.21
C ARG A 169 20.61 -4.14 20.87
N GLY A 170 20.38 -3.40 21.96
CA GLY A 170 21.47 -2.87 22.79
C GLY A 170 22.33 -4.01 23.37
N ARG A 171 23.58 -3.72 23.78
CA ARG A 171 24.62 -4.67 24.29
C ARG A 171 24.26 -5.44 25.59
N PHE A 172 22.98 -5.63 25.89
CA PHE A 172 22.48 -6.37 27.05
C PHE A 172 22.81 -7.86 27.00
N PHE A 173 22.86 -8.45 25.80
CA PHE A 173 23.34 -9.81 25.55
C PHE A 173 24.65 -9.71 24.77
N PRO A 174 25.82 -9.94 25.40
CA PRO A 174 27.09 -10.02 24.71
C PRO A 174 27.25 -11.42 24.09
N ASP A 175 26.27 -11.83 23.28
CA ASP A 175 26.50 -12.88 22.29
C ASP A 175 26.59 -12.26 20.90
N ASP A 176 27.29 -12.96 20.03
CA ASP A 176 27.54 -12.64 18.64
C ASP A 176 26.39 -13.10 17.73
N SER A 177 25.19 -13.31 18.28
CA SER A 177 24.03 -13.71 17.50
C SER A 177 23.47 -12.52 16.72
N GLU A 178 23.28 -12.69 15.40
CA GLU A 178 22.51 -11.76 14.58
C GLU A 178 21.01 -11.91 14.89
N ASP A 179 20.35 -10.80 15.23
CA ASP A 179 18.92 -10.80 15.54
C ASP A 179 18.09 -10.87 14.24
N LYS A 180 17.32 -11.95 14.08
CA LYS A 180 16.41 -12.16 12.94
C LYS A 180 15.00 -11.59 13.16
N GLY A 181 14.84 -10.45 13.85
CA GLY A 181 13.54 -9.76 13.84
C GLY A 181 13.20 -8.76 14.96
N ARG A 182 14.07 -8.46 15.93
CA ARG A 182 13.78 -7.48 17.01
C ARG A 182 14.71 -6.25 16.98
N LEU A 183 14.47 -5.35 16.03
CA LEU A 183 15.22 -4.10 15.88
C LEU A 183 15.04 -3.16 17.10
N LEU A 184 16.13 -2.51 17.52
CA LEU A 184 16.21 -1.45 18.55
C LEU A 184 15.75 -1.75 20.00
N SER A 185 15.56 -3.02 20.39
CA SER A 185 15.16 -3.31 21.78
C SER A 185 16.29 -3.02 22.78
N ALA A 186 16.04 -2.18 23.79
CA ALA A 186 17.04 -1.78 24.79
C ALA A 186 17.33 -2.86 25.86
N GLY A 187 17.15 -4.14 25.52
CA GLY A 187 17.49 -5.26 26.41
C GLY A 187 16.63 -5.38 27.67
N TYR A 188 15.56 -4.59 27.82
CA TYR A 188 14.72 -4.68 29.00
C TYR A 188 14.06 -6.07 29.08
N HIS A 189 14.13 -6.70 30.25
CA HIS A 189 13.46 -7.98 30.46
C HIS A 189 11.95 -7.77 30.58
N ASN A 190 11.17 -8.38 29.67
CA ASN A 190 9.70 -8.27 29.58
C ASN A 190 9.15 -6.83 29.49
N VAL A 191 9.95 -5.89 29.01
CA VAL A 191 9.53 -4.51 28.73
C VAL A 191 9.98 -4.16 27.31
N MET A 192 9.08 -3.63 26.49
CA MET A 192 9.47 -3.05 25.21
C MET A 192 10.04 -1.65 25.47
N GLY A 193 11.10 -1.30 24.75
CA GLY A 193 11.54 0.09 24.72
C GLY A 193 12.74 0.31 23.83
N TYR A 194 12.83 1.55 23.38
CA TYR A 194 13.83 2.02 22.42
C TYR A 194 14.87 2.86 23.14
N TRP A 195 16.11 2.82 22.65
CA TRP A 195 17.18 3.66 23.13
C TRP A 195 17.90 4.28 21.94
N ARG A 196 18.17 5.59 22.03
CA ARG A 196 18.87 6.34 20.99
C ARG A 196 20.37 6.24 21.22
N ASP A 197 21.09 5.63 20.26
CA ASP A 197 22.54 5.40 20.28
C ASP A 197 23.11 5.80 18.92
N ASP A 198 23.21 7.11 18.71
CA ASP A 198 23.57 7.74 17.45
C ASP A 198 24.47 8.98 17.65
N THR A 199 25.09 9.14 18.83
CA THR A 199 25.92 10.30 19.14
C THR A 199 27.02 10.55 18.10
N PRO A 200 27.80 9.55 17.64
CA PRO A 200 28.82 9.80 16.63
C PRO A 200 28.27 10.22 15.27
N LEU A 201 27.10 9.70 14.87
CA LEU A 201 26.42 10.16 13.66
C LEU A 201 26.09 11.66 13.76
N ILE A 202 25.54 12.08 14.89
CA ILE A 202 25.20 13.49 15.18
C ILE A 202 26.44 14.38 15.19
N GLU A 203 27.53 13.94 15.83
CA GLU A 203 28.71 14.77 16.05
C GLU A 203 29.63 14.85 14.82
N LEU A 204 29.74 13.78 14.04
CA LEU A 204 30.73 13.66 12.96
C LEU A 204 30.16 13.86 11.55
N ILE A 205 28.88 13.55 11.34
CA ILE A 205 28.30 13.45 9.99
C ILE A 205 27.21 14.48 9.76
N LEU A 206 26.30 14.66 10.72
CA LEU A 206 25.14 15.52 10.52
C LEU A 206 25.48 17.00 10.72
N ASP A 207 25.04 17.83 9.77
CA ASP A 207 24.97 19.27 9.96
C ASP A 207 23.79 19.64 10.87
N ASP A 208 23.66 20.92 11.23
CA ASP A 208 22.59 21.36 12.15
C ASP A 208 21.18 21.11 11.61
N LYS A 209 21.02 21.07 10.28
CA LYS A 209 19.76 20.71 9.64
C LYS A 209 19.47 19.22 9.82
N GLY A 210 20.45 18.36 9.59
CA GLY A 210 20.37 16.92 9.77
C GLY A 210 20.08 16.54 11.22
N LYS A 211 20.75 17.19 12.18
CA LYS A 211 20.49 17.00 13.62
C LYS A 211 19.04 17.31 13.98
N LYS A 212 18.56 18.50 13.61
CA LYS A 212 17.16 18.91 13.84
C LYS A 212 16.17 17.97 13.17
N ALA A 213 16.49 17.49 11.96
CA ALA A 213 15.64 16.54 11.25
C ALA A 213 15.56 15.20 11.99
N LEU A 214 16.69 14.67 12.46
CA LEU A 214 16.73 13.42 13.22
C LEU A 214 16.02 13.54 14.56
N ASP A 215 16.23 14.65 15.28
CA ASP A 215 15.52 14.93 16.54
C ASP A 215 14.01 14.99 16.34
N ARG A 216 13.55 15.70 15.29
CA ARG A 216 12.13 15.74 14.91
C ARG A 216 11.58 14.35 14.61
N LEU A 217 12.33 13.50 13.88
CA LEU A 217 11.88 12.14 13.56
C LEU A 217 11.73 11.26 14.81
N TRP A 218 12.63 11.41 15.79
CA TRP A 218 12.48 10.74 17.09
C TRP A 218 11.27 11.25 17.87
N ASP A 219 11.06 12.57 17.89
CA ASP A 219 9.90 13.17 18.54
C ASP A 219 8.58 12.74 17.86
N GLU A 220 8.54 12.67 16.52
CA GLU A 220 7.40 12.14 15.74
C GLU A 220 7.16 10.66 16.03
N PHE A 221 8.22 9.86 16.11
CA PHE A 221 8.12 8.45 16.45
C PHE A 221 7.52 8.26 17.85
N ASP A 222 7.98 8.99 18.87
CA ASP A 222 7.42 8.88 20.22
C ASP A 222 5.99 9.43 20.30
N PHE A 223 5.69 10.53 19.59
CA PHE A 223 4.34 11.08 19.50
C PHE A 223 3.34 10.06 18.95
N ILE A 224 3.70 9.37 17.86
CA ILE A 224 2.85 8.40 17.16
C ILE A 224 2.80 7.05 17.89
N ALA A 225 3.95 6.53 18.33
CA ALA A 225 4.06 5.18 18.89
C ALA A 225 3.80 5.12 20.40
N ASP A 226 3.76 6.27 21.07
CA ASP A 226 3.63 6.43 22.52
C ASP A 226 4.68 5.62 23.28
N HIS A 227 5.89 5.52 22.73
CA HIS A 227 6.82 4.51 23.18
C HIS A 227 7.31 4.78 24.59
N THR A 228 7.54 6.04 24.97
CA THR A 228 8.02 6.40 26.31
C THR A 228 6.96 6.09 27.36
N ALA A 229 5.70 6.45 27.13
CA ALA A 229 4.61 6.16 28.06
C ALA A 229 4.38 4.65 28.20
N ARG A 230 4.34 3.91 27.09
CA ARG A 230 4.18 2.45 27.11
C ARG A 230 5.34 1.76 27.81
N THR A 231 6.58 2.21 27.57
CA THR A 231 7.78 1.70 28.24
C THR A 231 7.70 1.95 29.74
N TRP A 232 7.30 3.15 30.15
CA TRP A 232 7.15 3.55 31.55
C TRP A 232 6.08 2.74 32.28
N VAL A 233 4.90 2.59 31.68
CA VAL A 233 3.79 1.83 32.25
C VAL A 233 4.20 0.36 32.45
N GLN A 234 4.85 -0.24 31.46
CA GLN A 234 5.37 -1.61 31.58
C GLN A 234 6.46 -1.71 32.65
N TYR A 235 7.37 -0.75 32.72
CA TYR A 235 8.39 -0.69 33.77
C TYR A 235 7.76 -0.64 35.16
N PHE A 236 6.76 0.22 35.37
CA PHE A 236 6.04 0.31 36.63
C PHE A 236 5.48 -1.06 37.04
N PHE A 237 4.77 -1.75 36.15
CA PHE A 237 4.17 -3.05 36.50
C PHE A 237 5.18 -4.19 36.67
N ASN A 238 6.21 -4.23 35.83
CA ASN A 238 7.10 -5.39 35.74
C ASN A 238 8.35 -5.27 36.60
N GLN A 239 8.69 -4.08 37.10
CA GLN A 239 9.94 -3.85 37.85
C GLN A 239 9.80 -3.01 39.14
N SER A 240 8.70 -2.29 39.38
CA SER A 240 8.60 -1.45 40.59
C SER A 240 8.47 -2.23 41.92
N GLY A 241 8.26 -3.54 41.89
CA GLY A 241 8.20 -4.36 43.12
C GLY A 241 9.50 -4.41 43.91
N GLU A 242 10.63 -4.18 43.24
CA GLU A 242 11.94 -4.39 43.84
C GLU A 242 12.27 -3.34 44.91
N VAL A 243 11.71 -2.13 44.78
CA VAL A 243 11.82 -1.11 45.83
C VAL A 243 11.03 -1.49 47.08
N ALA A 244 9.96 -2.26 46.93
CA ALA A 244 9.12 -2.74 48.03
C ALA A 244 9.59 -4.09 48.62
N GLY A 245 10.63 -4.71 48.05
CA GLY A 245 11.11 -6.03 48.48
C GLY A 245 10.17 -7.18 48.15
N LYS A 246 9.19 -6.99 47.24
CA LYS A 246 8.14 -7.96 46.89
C LYS A 246 8.47 -8.79 45.64
N GLY A 247 9.72 -8.82 45.21
CA GLY A 247 10.12 -9.37 43.91
C GLY A 247 10.12 -8.28 42.82
N ARG A 248 9.99 -8.65 41.54
CA ARG A 248 10.11 -7.69 40.42
C ARG A 248 8.82 -6.90 40.18
N GLU A 249 7.66 -7.54 40.24
CA GLU A 249 6.39 -6.93 39.88
C GLU A 249 5.85 -5.99 40.96
N SER A 250 5.15 -4.91 40.58
CA SER A 250 4.60 -3.94 41.54
C SER A 250 3.72 -4.58 42.62
N GLY A 251 3.03 -5.67 42.26
CA GLY A 251 2.07 -6.36 43.11
C GLY A 251 0.86 -5.51 43.51
N SER A 252 0.68 -4.35 42.87
CA SER A 252 -0.44 -3.44 43.06
C SER A 252 -1.60 -3.82 42.15
N ALA A 253 -2.82 -3.37 42.48
CA ALA A 253 -3.87 -3.29 41.47
C ALA A 253 -3.34 -2.50 40.25
N ARG A 254 -3.89 -2.74 39.06
CA ARG A 254 -3.46 -2.10 37.81
C ARG A 254 -4.25 -0.80 37.60
N PRO A 255 -3.79 0.38 38.07
CA PRO A 255 -4.43 1.65 37.77
C PRO A 255 -4.33 1.97 36.27
N SER A 256 -5.05 2.99 35.83
CA SER A 256 -4.98 3.48 34.45
C SER A 256 -3.57 4.02 34.11
N ASP A 257 -3.21 3.96 32.84
CA ASP A 257 -1.91 4.43 32.35
C ASP A 257 -1.67 5.92 32.69
N LYS A 258 -2.73 6.73 32.73
CA LYS A 258 -2.69 8.15 33.12
C LYS A 258 -2.33 8.33 34.60
N GLU A 259 -2.80 7.45 35.48
CA GLU A 259 -2.44 7.49 36.89
C GLU A 259 -0.98 7.08 37.09
N VAL A 260 -0.52 6.04 36.38
CA VAL A 260 0.88 5.56 36.44
C VAL A 260 1.88 6.62 35.97
N SER A 261 1.50 7.41 34.97
CA SER A 261 2.32 8.48 34.38
C SER A 261 2.18 9.84 35.10
N ALA A 262 1.46 9.90 36.22
CA ALA A 262 1.33 11.14 36.98
C ALA A 262 2.64 11.49 37.73
N PRO A 263 3.06 12.77 37.77
CA PRO A 263 4.32 13.16 38.42
C PRO A 263 4.46 12.70 39.88
N PRO A 264 3.41 12.73 40.74
CA PRO A 264 3.52 12.20 42.10
C PRO A 264 3.87 10.70 42.14
N ILE A 265 3.37 9.90 41.19
CA ILE A 265 3.68 8.46 41.11
C ILE A 265 5.10 8.25 40.60
N ILE A 266 5.50 8.97 39.55
CA ILE A 266 6.86 8.92 39.01
C ILE A 266 7.88 9.29 40.10
N PHE A 267 7.70 10.43 40.75
CA PHE A 267 8.66 10.92 41.73
C PHE A 267 8.57 10.18 43.07
N GLY A 268 7.40 9.67 43.47
CA GLY A 268 7.30 8.78 44.63
C GLY A 268 8.10 7.49 44.41
N LEU A 269 8.03 6.91 43.21
CA LEU A 269 8.84 5.75 42.86
C LEU A 269 10.33 6.11 42.79
N ARG A 270 10.70 7.26 42.21
CA ARG A 270 12.09 7.78 42.22
C ARG A 270 12.64 7.80 43.65
N ASP A 271 11.91 8.36 44.59
CA ASP A 271 12.36 8.56 45.97
C ASP A 271 12.59 7.21 46.67
N ALA A 272 11.75 6.21 46.40
CA ALA A 272 11.96 4.84 46.90
C ALA A 272 13.23 4.19 46.32
N TYR A 273 13.52 4.41 45.03
CA TYR A 273 14.77 3.94 44.41
C TYR A 273 16.00 4.67 44.97
N VAL A 274 15.91 5.99 45.13
CA VAL A 274 16.99 6.82 45.69
C VAL A 274 17.32 6.38 47.11
N ALA A 275 16.32 6.14 47.96
CA ALA A 275 16.55 5.68 49.33
C ALA A 275 17.36 4.38 49.41
N LYS A 276 17.12 3.42 48.49
CA LYS A 276 17.92 2.19 48.37
C LYS A 276 19.35 2.46 47.91
N ALA A 277 19.54 3.37 46.98
CA ALA A 277 20.86 3.75 46.47
C ALA A 277 21.70 4.50 47.52
N GLU A 278 21.09 5.42 48.27
CA GLU A 278 21.72 6.12 49.39
C GLU A 278 22.10 5.14 50.51
N ALA A 279 21.22 4.20 50.85
CA ALA A 279 21.53 3.13 51.81
C ALA A 279 22.63 2.16 51.34
N SER A 280 22.99 2.18 50.05
CA SER A 280 24.08 1.40 49.46
C SER A 280 25.36 2.23 49.25
N ASP A 281 25.40 3.49 49.70
CA ASP A 281 26.52 4.43 49.56
C ASP A 281 27.04 4.56 48.10
N ASN A 282 26.12 4.62 47.13
CA ASN A 282 26.45 4.67 45.70
C ASN A 282 25.96 5.98 45.05
N PRO A 283 26.77 7.06 45.03
CA PRO A 283 26.34 8.37 44.51
C PRO A 283 26.05 8.34 43.00
N VAL A 284 26.75 7.50 42.23
CA VAL A 284 26.49 7.31 40.79
C VAL A 284 25.10 6.72 40.56
N ALA A 285 24.69 5.76 41.40
CA ALA A 285 23.35 5.19 41.32
C ALA A 285 22.27 6.23 41.65
N VAL A 286 22.50 7.07 42.67
CA VAL A 286 21.57 8.16 43.04
C VAL A 286 21.37 9.12 41.87
N GLU A 287 22.45 9.57 41.22
CA GLU A 287 22.36 10.44 40.05
C GLU A 287 21.66 9.77 38.86
N ALA A 288 22.02 8.51 38.58
CA ALA A 288 21.42 7.70 37.52
C ALA A 288 19.90 7.60 37.67
N ILE A 289 19.44 7.31 38.89
CA ILE A 289 18.02 7.21 39.24
C ILE A 289 17.36 8.58 39.08
N ARG A 290 17.89 9.64 39.69
CA ARG A 290 17.30 10.99 39.58
C ARG A 290 17.14 11.42 38.12
N TYR A 291 18.17 11.23 37.30
CA TYR A 291 18.12 11.56 35.88
C TYR A 291 17.04 10.76 35.15
N HIS A 292 16.97 9.44 35.33
CA HIS A 292 16.04 8.60 34.59
C HIS A 292 14.59 9.04 34.80
N PHE A 293 14.18 9.20 36.05
CA PHE A 293 12.81 9.58 36.39
C PHE A 293 12.49 11.01 35.97
N GLN A 294 13.47 11.93 36.06
CA GLN A 294 13.33 13.29 35.54
C GLN A 294 13.13 13.29 34.02
N TRP A 295 13.97 12.57 33.28
CA TRP A 295 13.89 12.45 31.83
C TRP A 295 12.57 11.83 31.36
N VAL A 296 12.10 10.76 32.02
CA VAL A 296 10.80 10.16 31.72
C VAL A 296 9.69 11.18 31.94
N ASN A 297 9.64 11.83 33.10
CA ASN A 297 8.62 12.83 33.39
C ASN A 297 8.63 13.97 32.36
N ASP A 298 9.79 14.53 32.07
CA ASP A 298 9.93 15.66 31.15
C ASP A 298 9.49 15.29 29.73
N THR A 299 9.85 14.08 29.28
CA THR A 299 9.43 13.54 27.98
C THR A 299 7.91 13.37 27.94
N LEU A 300 7.30 12.77 28.97
CA LEU A 300 5.85 12.61 29.05
C LEU A 300 5.12 13.96 29.08
N ARG A 301 5.60 14.92 29.87
CA ARG A 301 5.01 16.28 29.93
C ARG A 301 5.14 17.01 28.59
N ARG A 302 6.24 16.80 27.88
CA ARG A 302 6.44 17.35 26.53
C ARG A 302 5.46 16.73 25.54
N LEU A 303 5.30 15.41 25.53
CA LEU A 303 4.34 14.72 24.67
C LEU A 303 2.89 15.17 24.95
N GLU A 304 2.52 15.32 26.22
CA GLU A 304 1.21 15.85 26.61
C GLU A 304 0.96 17.25 26.03
N ARG A 305 1.95 18.16 26.12
CA ARG A 305 1.85 19.50 25.49
C ARG A 305 1.72 19.40 23.98
N MET A 306 2.57 18.61 23.33
CA MET A 306 2.51 18.41 21.88
C MET A 306 1.15 17.89 21.42
N ARG A 307 0.52 16.99 22.18
CA ARG A 307 -0.82 16.48 21.87
C ARG A 307 -1.88 17.57 21.95
N VAL A 308 -1.84 18.40 22.99
CA VAL A 308 -2.77 19.54 23.14
C VAL A 308 -2.57 20.56 22.02
N GLU A 309 -1.31 20.90 21.71
CA GLU A 309 -0.95 21.84 20.63
C GLU A 309 -1.35 21.33 19.24
N ALA A 310 -1.41 20.01 19.05
CA ALA A 310 -1.82 19.39 17.79
C ALA A 310 -3.34 19.36 17.59
N GLU A 311 -4.14 19.40 18.66
CA GLU A 311 -5.60 19.24 18.56
C GLU A 311 -6.26 20.20 17.55
N PRO A 312 -5.97 21.52 17.52
CA PRO A 312 -6.58 22.43 16.55
C PRO A 312 -6.30 22.03 15.09
N ARG A 313 -5.07 21.61 14.79
CA ARG A 313 -4.67 21.15 13.45
C ARG A 313 -5.38 19.86 13.05
N HIS A 314 -5.59 18.95 14.00
CA HIS A 314 -6.37 17.74 13.76
C HIS A 314 -7.85 18.05 13.48
N LEU A 315 -8.43 19.04 14.17
CA LEU A 315 -9.80 19.48 13.91
C LEU A 315 -9.94 20.16 12.54
N GLU A 316 -8.96 20.96 12.13
CA GLU A 316 -8.90 21.49 10.76
C GLU A 316 -8.79 20.37 9.72
N ALA A 317 -7.97 19.36 9.98
CA ALA A 317 -7.83 18.18 9.13
C ALA A 317 -9.12 17.36 9.04
N LEU A 318 -9.87 17.23 10.14
CA LEU A 318 -11.19 16.60 10.18
C LEU A 318 -12.19 17.35 9.28
N VAL A 319 -12.22 18.68 9.38
CA VAL A 319 -13.05 19.54 8.52
C VAL A 319 -12.66 19.40 7.05
N GLY A 320 -11.35 19.40 6.76
CA GLY A 320 -10.82 19.16 5.41
C GLY A 320 -11.17 17.78 4.87
N PHE A 321 -11.06 16.74 5.71
CA PHE A 321 -11.46 15.38 5.40
C PHE A 321 -12.96 15.30 5.06
N ALA A 322 -13.81 15.92 5.87
CA ALA A 322 -15.25 15.95 5.62
C ALA A 322 -15.61 16.69 4.32
N GLY A 323 -14.91 17.77 3.98
CA GLY A 323 -15.05 18.44 2.68
C GLY A 323 -14.73 17.52 1.49
N ARG A 324 -13.65 16.73 1.59
CA ARG A 324 -13.31 15.71 0.57
C ARG A 324 -14.35 14.60 0.52
N ALA A 325 -14.78 14.08 1.67
CA ALA A 325 -15.80 13.03 1.77
C ALA A 325 -17.13 13.45 1.15
N PHE A 326 -17.52 14.72 1.32
CA PHE A 326 -18.75 15.27 0.74
C PHE A 326 -18.54 15.86 -0.65
N ARG A 327 -17.29 15.87 -1.15
CA ARG A 327 -16.88 16.25 -2.51
C ARG A 327 -17.19 17.71 -2.86
N ARG A 328 -17.20 18.57 -1.83
CA ARG A 328 -17.43 20.02 -1.94
C ARG A 328 -16.97 20.74 -0.68
N PRO A 329 -16.78 22.07 -0.74
CA PRO A 329 -16.66 22.87 0.47
C PRO A 329 -17.85 22.65 1.40
N LEU A 330 -17.56 22.53 2.69
CA LEU A 330 -18.57 22.47 3.73
C LEU A 330 -19.19 23.84 3.96
N ALA A 331 -20.51 23.88 4.08
CA ALA A 331 -21.23 25.06 4.57
C ALA A 331 -20.85 25.30 6.04
N GLN A 332 -20.95 26.55 6.50
CA GLN A 332 -20.55 26.91 7.85
C GLN A 332 -21.25 26.06 8.93
N ALA A 333 -22.57 25.88 8.79
CA ALA A 333 -23.35 25.03 9.70
C ALA A 333 -22.85 23.57 9.74
N GLU A 334 -22.42 23.00 8.61
CA GLU A 334 -21.89 21.63 8.58
C GLU A 334 -20.54 21.53 9.30
N ARG A 335 -19.69 22.54 9.15
CA ARG A 335 -18.42 22.62 9.89
C ARG A 335 -18.69 22.70 11.38
N ASP A 336 -19.61 23.57 11.77
CA ASP A 336 -19.97 23.80 13.18
C ASP A 336 -20.59 22.54 13.79
N GLU A 337 -21.46 21.82 13.08
CA GLU A 337 -22.04 20.55 13.52
C GLU A 337 -20.99 19.46 13.75
N ILE A 338 -20.02 19.31 12.84
CA ILE A 338 -18.94 18.32 12.98
C ILE A 338 -18.07 18.64 14.20
N LEU A 339 -17.69 19.90 14.37
CA LEU A 339 -16.87 20.33 15.50
C LEU A 339 -17.65 20.29 16.82
N ALA A 340 -18.95 20.60 16.81
CA ALA A 340 -19.82 20.48 17.97
C ALA A 340 -19.95 19.02 18.41
N TYR A 341 -20.07 18.08 17.47
CA TYR A 341 -20.09 16.65 17.78
C TYR A 341 -18.77 16.18 18.40
N TYR A 342 -17.62 16.58 17.85
CA TYR A 342 -16.33 16.32 18.48
C TYR A 342 -16.29 16.86 19.92
N ARG A 343 -16.76 18.11 20.14
CA ARG A 343 -16.77 18.73 21.47
C ARG A 343 -17.68 17.98 22.44
N SER A 344 -18.87 17.55 22.03
CA SER A 344 -19.77 16.78 22.91
C SER A 344 -19.18 15.43 23.32
N LEU A 345 -18.44 14.77 22.42
CA LEU A 345 -17.71 13.54 22.76
C LEU A 345 -16.64 13.78 23.84
N ARG A 346 -15.96 14.93 23.76
CA ARG A 346 -14.95 15.33 24.77
C ARG A 346 -15.57 15.76 26.09
N SER A 347 -16.64 16.56 26.08
CA SER A 347 -17.22 17.15 27.30
C SER A 347 -18.21 16.22 27.99
N ASP A 348 -19.09 15.57 27.24
CA ASP A 348 -20.27 14.90 27.79
C ASP A 348 -20.01 13.40 27.98
N SER A 349 -19.25 12.78 27.05
CA SER A 349 -18.87 11.37 27.11
C SER A 349 -17.49 11.13 27.74
N GLY A 350 -16.71 12.18 27.98
CA GLY A 350 -15.38 12.08 28.59
C GLY A 350 -14.34 11.36 27.74
N LEU A 351 -14.57 11.22 26.42
CA LEU A 351 -13.64 10.54 25.52
C LEU A 351 -12.33 11.31 25.38
N THR A 352 -11.26 10.58 25.06
CA THR A 352 -9.97 11.18 24.70
C THR A 352 -10.03 11.88 23.33
N HIS A 353 -9.02 12.69 23.00
CA HIS A 353 -8.90 13.32 21.68
C HIS A 353 -8.98 12.31 20.55
N GLU A 354 -8.23 11.21 20.67
CA GLU A 354 -8.11 10.20 19.63
C GLU A 354 -9.43 9.45 19.39
N GLU A 355 -10.11 9.06 20.48
CA GLU A 355 -11.43 8.42 20.41
C GLU A 355 -12.47 9.35 19.80
N ALA A 356 -12.53 10.61 20.25
CA ALA A 356 -13.46 11.59 19.72
C ALA A 356 -13.20 11.91 18.23
N MET A 357 -11.93 11.93 17.80
CA MET A 357 -11.56 12.07 16.39
C MET A 357 -11.99 10.86 15.56
N ARG A 358 -11.75 9.65 16.06
CA ARG A 358 -12.17 8.39 15.41
C ARG A 358 -13.67 8.37 15.17
N ASP A 359 -14.46 8.68 16.19
CA ASP A 359 -15.93 8.70 16.11
C ASP A 359 -16.44 9.82 15.20
N SER A 360 -15.77 10.99 15.20
CA SER A 360 -16.09 12.07 14.28
C SER A 360 -15.84 11.69 12.82
N ILE A 361 -14.76 10.96 12.52
CA ILE A 361 -14.48 10.41 11.20
C ILE A 361 -15.56 9.39 10.80
N VAL A 362 -15.93 8.48 11.72
CA VAL A 362 -17.01 7.50 11.50
C VAL A 362 -18.33 8.22 11.18
N ARG A 363 -18.70 9.26 11.92
CA ARG A 363 -19.90 10.07 11.63
C ARG A 363 -19.89 10.66 10.23
N VAL A 364 -18.74 11.16 9.76
CA VAL A 364 -18.59 11.68 8.39
C VAL A 364 -18.78 10.55 7.36
N LEU A 365 -18.14 9.39 7.57
CA LEU A 365 -18.22 8.24 6.68
C LEU A 365 -19.59 7.54 6.68
N MET A 366 -20.39 7.71 7.74
CA MET A 366 -21.76 7.21 7.80
C MET A 366 -22.79 8.21 7.30
N SER A 367 -22.37 9.43 6.94
CA SER A 367 -23.28 10.46 6.46
C SER A 367 -23.89 10.07 5.10
N PRO A 368 -25.20 10.33 4.88
CA PRO A 368 -25.79 10.19 3.54
C PRO A 368 -25.08 11.03 2.48
N LYS A 369 -24.44 12.15 2.88
CA LYS A 369 -23.64 13.01 1.99
C LYS A 369 -22.37 12.31 1.48
N PHE A 370 -21.85 11.31 2.20
CA PHE A 370 -20.75 10.46 1.79
C PHE A 370 -21.24 9.21 1.03
N SER A 371 -22.19 8.47 1.62
CA SER A 371 -22.67 7.19 1.07
C SER A 371 -23.46 7.33 -0.24
N TYR A 372 -24.08 8.49 -0.46
CA TYR A 372 -24.87 8.78 -1.65
C TYR A 372 -24.44 10.10 -2.29
N ARG A 373 -24.70 10.22 -3.60
CA ARG A 373 -24.54 11.47 -4.36
C ARG A 373 -25.87 12.25 -4.39
N ILE A 374 -26.37 12.62 -3.21
CA ILE A 374 -27.69 13.26 -3.02
C ILE A 374 -27.83 14.61 -3.75
N ASP A 375 -26.71 15.26 -4.03
CA ASP A 375 -26.60 16.49 -4.80
C ASP A 375 -27.01 16.35 -6.28
N LEU A 376 -26.99 15.11 -6.79
CA LEU A 376 -27.43 14.77 -8.15
C LEU A 376 -28.96 14.64 -8.28
N VAL A 377 -29.69 14.66 -7.17
CA VAL A 377 -31.16 14.58 -7.13
C VAL A 377 -31.75 15.81 -6.45
N ASN A 378 -33.02 16.11 -6.73
CA ASN A 378 -33.73 17.16 -6.02
C ASN A 378 -34.24 16.59 -4.68
N ALA A 379 -33.51 16.84 -3.60
CA ALA A 379 -33.84 16.37 -2.25
C ALA A 379 -35.14 16.97 -1.65
N ALA A 380 -35.83 17.87 -2.38
CA ALA A 380 -37.05 18.53 -1.93
C ALA A 380 -38.25 17.58 -1.70
N LYS A 381 -38.13 16.28 -2.03
CA LYS A 381 -39.16 15.26 -1.78
C LYS A 381 -38.59 13.90 -1.33
N SER A 382 -37.46 13.85 -0.62
CA SER A 382 -37.10 12.59 0.06
C SER A 382 -37.86 12.48 1.38
N GLU A 383 -38.53 11.36 1.64
CA GLU A 383 -39.18 11.00 2.91
C GLU A 383 -38.28 11.20 4.15
N PHE A 384 -36.96 11.23 3.97
CA PHE A 384 -35.99 11.62 4.98
C PHE A 384 -35.78 13.15 4.97
N GLY A 385 -36.69 13.87 5.63
CA GLY A 385 -36.74 15.34 5.66
C GLY A 385 -35.49 16.00 6.26
N LEU A 386 -34.55 16.41 5.41
CA LEU A 386 -33.40 17.25 5.78
C LEU A 386 -33.39 18.62 5.09
N GLY A 387 -34.57 19.12 4.72
CA GLY A 387 -34.76 20.51 4.32
C GLY A 387 -36.22 20.92 4.50
N GLN A 388 -36.45 22.13 5.02
CA GLN A 388 -37.78 22.73 5.04
C GLN A 388 -38.30 22.85 3.61
N ALA A 389 -39.21 21.95 3.23
CA ALA A 389 -39.97 22.08 1.99
C ALA A 389 -41.15 23.01 2.24
N THR A 390 -41.16 24.17 1.61
CA THR A 390 -42.42 24.85 1.29
C THR A 390 -43.23 23.94 0.36
N PRO A 391 -44.51 23.64 0.65
CA PRO A 391 -45.31 22.76 -0.19
C PRO A 391 -45.49 23.41 -1.57
N ALA A 392 -44.87 22.85 -2.60
CA ALA A 392 -45.16 23.24 -3.98
C ALA A 392 -46.50 22.61 -4.39
N THR A 393 -47.52 23.44 -4.53
CA THR A 393 -48.90 23.13 -4.93
C THR A 393 -49.09 22.84 -6.42
N SER A 394 -48.02 22.51 -7.16
CA SER A 394 -48.10 22.25 -8.60
C SER A 394 -48.15 20.75 -8.92
N SER A 395 -49.28 20.30 -9.49
CA SER A 395 -49.52 18.97 -10.07
C SER A 395 -48.82 18.73 -11.42
N GLY A 396 -47.70 19.41 -11.69
CA GLY A 396 -46.91 19.27 -12.91
C GLY A 396 -45.67 18.37 -12.72
N PRO A 397 -45.08 17.85 -13.81
CA PRO A 397 -43.81 17.14 -13.74
C PRO A 397 -42.76 18.03 -13.08
N ALA A 398 -41.94 17.44 -12.21
CA ALA A 398 -40.98 18.22 -11.45
C ALA A 398 -40.00 18.96 -12.37
N PRO A 399 -39.65 20.22 -12.07
CA PRO A 399 -38.82 21.04 -12.97
C PRO A 399 -37.42 20.45 -13.13
N VAL A 400 -36.94 20.41 -14.38
CA VAL A 400 -35.54 20.13 -14.71
C VAL A 400 -34.69 21.30 -14.19
N GLN A 401 -33.63 21.01 -13.42
CA GLN A 401 -32.76 22.04 -12.85
C GLN A 401 -31.29 21.78 -13.21
N PRO A 402 -30.48 22.82 -13.46
CA PRO A 402 -29.04 22.66 -13.63
C PRO A 402 -28.38 22.04 -12.39
N LEU A 403 -27.34 21.24 -12.60
CA LEU A 403 -26.45 20.83 -11.51
C LEU A 403 -25.66 22.03 -10.99
N SER A 404 -25.37 22.05 -9.69
CA SER A 404 -24.33 22.94 -9.17
C SER A 404 -22.97 22.53 -9.73
N ALA A 405 -22.00 23.45 -9.76
CA ALA A 405 -20.67 23.17 -10.29
C ALA A 405 -19.97 22.00 -9.56
N TYR A 406 -20.11 21.91 -8.23
CA TYR A 406 -19.57 20.78 -7.45
C TYR A 406 -20.31 19.45 -7.73
N ALA A 407 -21.63 19.49 -7.95
CA ALA A 407 -22.38 18.31 -8.33
C ALA A 407 -21.99 17.81 -9.74
N LEU A 408 -21.72 18.74 -10.66
CA LEU A 408 -21.20 18.43 -11.99
C LEU A 408 -19.78 17.80 -11.91
N ALA A 409 -18.88 18.37 -11.09
CA ALA A 409 -17.57 17.79 -10.82
C ALA A 409 -17.66 16.37 -10.24
N SER A 410 -18.57 16.17 -9.27
CA SER A 410 -18.86 14.86 -8.68
C SER A 410 -19.42 13.87 -9.72
N ARG A 411 -20.33 14.30 -10.59
CA ARG A 411 -20.84 13.43 -11.66
C ARG A 411 -19.75 13.05 -12.68
N LEU A 412 -18.94 14.02 -13.11
CA LEU A 412 -17.86 13.81 -14.07
C LEU A 412 -16.77 12.86 -13.53
N SER A 413 -16.32 13.08 -12.29
CA SER A 413 -15.32 12.23 -11.65
C SER A 413 -15.76 10.79 -11.46
N TYR A 414 -16.99 10.54 -11.01
CA TYR A 414 -17.48 9.17 -10.90
C TYR A 414 -17.81 8.53 -12.25
N PHE A 415 -18.16 9.33 -13.26
CA PHE A 415 -18.31 8.81 -14.61
C PHE A 415 -16.95 8.34 -15.16
N LEU A 416 -15.89 9.13 -15.04
CA LEU A 416 -14.62 8.83 -15.70
C LEU A 416 -13.63 8.02 -14.84
N TRP A 417 -13.68 8.16 -13.52
CA TRP A 417 -12.70 7.60 -12.59
C TRP A 417 -13.27 6.68 -11.52
N SER A 418 -14.60 6.54 -11.43
CA SER A 418 -15.27 5.83 -10.31
C SER A 418 -14.81 6.33 -8.93
N SER A 419 -14.37 7.58 -8.83
CA SER A 419 -13.76 8.14 -7.63
C SER A 419 -14.08 9.64 -7.50
N MET A 420 -13.70 10.22 -6.36
CA MET A 420 -13.95 11.64 -6.06
C MET A 420 -13.22 12.58 -7.05
N PRO A 421 -13.72 13.81 -7.26
CA PRO A 421 -13.03 14.80 -8.08
C PRO A 421 -11.69 15.19 -7.43
N ASP A 422 -10.70 15.48 -8.27
CA ASP A 422 -9.42 16.00 -7.80
C ASP A 422 -9.48 17.50 -7.51
N GLU A 423 -8.38 18.02 -6.97
CA GLU A 423 -8.28 19.43 -6.57
C GLU A 423 -8.46 20.37 -7.75
N GLU A 424 -7.94 20.04 -8.94
CA GLU A 424 -8.12 20.85 -10.14
C GLU A 424 -9.60 20.94 -10.54
N LEU A 425 -10.31 19.81 -10.59
CA LEU A 425 -11.73 19.80 -10.96
C LEU A 425 -12.60 20.50 -9.91
N LEU A 426 -12.29 20.35 -8.63
CA LEU A 426 -12.93 21.09 -7.54
C LEU A 426 -12.64 22.60 -7.62
N ALA A 427 -11.43 23.00 -8.00
CA ALA A 427 -11.06 24.40 -8.18
C ALA A 427 -11.83 25.04 -9.35
N ARG A 428 -11.98 24.34 -10.48
CA ARG A 428 -12.84 24.78 -11.60
C ARG A 428 -14.31 24.91 -11.19
N ALA A 429 -14.79 23.96 -10.39
CA ALA A 429 -16.12 24.05 -9.82
C ALA A 429 -16.28 25.29 -8.92
N GLY A 430 -15.28 25.57 -8.08
CA GLY A 430 -15.25 26.75 -7.20
C GLY A 430 -15.13 28.08 -7.94
N ALA A 431 -14.43 28.11 -9.08
CA ALA A 431 -14.32 29.28 -9.95
C ALA A 431 -15.61 29.55 -10.77
N GLY A 432 -16.54 28.60 -10.81
CA GLY A 432 -17.79 28.71 -11.57
C GLY A 432 -17.63 28.61 -13.09
N ASP A 433 -16.47 28.18 -13.58
CA ASP A 433 -16.19 28.05 -15.01
C ASP A 433 -16.43 26.64 -15.57
N LEU A 434 -16.59 25.62 -14.70
CA LEU A 434 -16.76 24.22 -15.10
C LEU A 434 -17.99 23.94 -15.98
N GLN A 435 -19.02 24.78 -15.92
CA GLN A 435 -20.21 24.63 -16.77
C GLN A 435 -20.00 25.12 -18.21
N LYS A 436 -18.88 25.81 -18.49
CA LYS A 436 -18.55 26.24 -19.86
C LYS A 436 -18.17 25.02 -20.70
N PRO A 437 -18.76 24.81 -21.89
CA PRO A 437 -18.52 23.62 -22.71
C PRO A 437 -17.03 23.33 -22.95
N ASP A 438 -16.24 24.34 -23.32
CA ASP A 438 -14.81 24.16 -23.62
C ASP A 438 -14.00 23.74 -22.38
N VAL A 439 -14.34 24.27 -21.20
CA VAL A 439 -13.70 23.90 -19.92
C VAL A 439 -14.06 22.47 -19.55
N LEU A 440 -15.33 22.10 -19.70
CA LEU A 440 -15.81 20.76 -19.39
C LEU A 440 -15.19 19.70 -20.30
N ILE A 441 -15.09 19.98 -21.61
CA ILE A 441 -14.41 19.13 -22.59
C ILE A 441 -12.92 19.01 -22.26
N ALA A 442 -12.26 20.12 -21.94
CA ALA A 442 -10.84 20.10 -21.57
C ALA A 442 -10.59 19.24 -20.31
N GLN A 443 -11.44 19.36 -19.29
CA GLN A 443 -11.36 18.52 -18.09
C GLN A 443 -11.66 17.05 -18.40
N ALA A 444 -12.70 16.75 -19.17
CA ALA A 444 -12.99 15.37 -19.56
C ALA A 444 -11.80 14.72 -20.30
N ARG A 445 -11.21 15.42 -21.28
CA ARG A 445 -10.01 14.95 -22.00
C ARG A 445 -8.81 14.73 -21.09
N ARG A 446 -8.55 15.65 -20.15
CA ARG A 446 -7.49 15.49 -19.14
C ARG A 446 -7.72 14.23 -18.32
N MET A 447 -8.95 14.05 -17.84
CA MET A 447 -9.31 12.93 -16.98
C MET A 447 -9.25 11.58 -17.69
N LEU A 448 -9.61 11.52 -18.98
CA LEU A 448 -9.48 10.30 -19.79
C LEU A 448 -8.02 9.86 -19.99
N LYS A 449 -7.05 10.77 -19.84
CA LYS A 449 -5.61 10.46 -19.93
C LYS A 449 -4.97 10.09 -18.59
N ASP A 450 -5.70 10.25 -17.50
CA ASP A 450 -5.22 9.93 -16.15
C ASP A 450 -5.37 8.42 -15.90
N ASP A 451 -4.46 7.83 -15.13
CA ASP A 451 -4.48 6.40 -14.79
C ASP A 451 -5.78 5.99 -14.08
N ARG A 452 -6.44 6.91 -13.38
CA ARG A 452 -7.74 6.68 -12.76
C ARG A 452 -8.85 6.38 -13.77
N ALA A 453 -8.68 6.66 -15.06
CA ALA A 453 -9.61 6.26 -16.12
C ALA A 453 -9.75 4.73 -16.24
N ARG A 454 -8.82 3.97 -15.66
CA ARG A 454 -8.98 2.53 -15.39
C ARG A 454 -10.30 2.20 -14.67
N GLY A 455 -10.79 3.09 -13.80
CA GLY A 455 -12.08 2.92 -13.13
C GLY A 455 -13.24 2.77 -14.11
N LEU A 456 -13.24 3.50 -15.21
CA LEU A 456 -14.23 3.36 -16.28
C LEU A 456 -14.09 2.01 -17.00
N ALA A 457 -12.87 1.57 -17.32
CA ALA A 457 -12.65 0.25 -17.93
C ALA A 457 -13.13 -0.89 -17.01
N LEU A 458 -12.90 -0.76 -15.70
CA LEU A 458 -13.19 -1.82 -14.73
C LEU A 458 -14.67 -1.84 -14.33
N ASP A 459 -15.24 -0.70 -13.95
CA ASP A 459 -16.62 -0.62 -13.46
C ASP A 459 -17.64 -0.55 -14.59
N PHE A 460 -17.48 0.34 -15.58
CA PHE A 460 -18.45 0.42 -16.67
C PHE A 460 -18.42 -0.86 -17.51
N ALA A 461 -17.25 -1.24 -18.04
CA ALA A 461 -17.19 -2.41 -18.91
C ALA A 461 -17.43 -3.72 -18.15
N GLY A 462 -16.94 -3.82 -16.91
CA GLY A 462 -17.19 -4.98 -16.05
C GLY A 462 -18.67 -5.25 -15.82
N ASN A 463 -19.47 -4.20 -15.60
CA ASN A 463 -20.93 -4.34 -15.43
C ASN A 463 -21.66 -4.49 -16.78
N TRP A 464 -21.23 -3.79 -17.82
CA TRP A 464 -21.83 -3.89 -19.16
C TRP A 464 -21.65 -5.30 -19.74
N LEU A 465 -20.41 -5.79 -19.78
CA LEU A 465 -20.01 -7.04 -20.41
C LEU A 465 -20.03 -8.24 -19.45
N ASP A 466 -20.38 -8.01 -18.19
CA ASP A 466 -20.62 -9.01 -17.14
C ASP A 466 -19.39 -9.68 -16.51
N PHE A 467 -18.17 -9.23 -16.77
CA PHE A 467 -16.96 -9.89 -16.26
C PHE A 467 -16.49 -9.41 -14.87
N ARG A 468 -17.17 -8.43 -14.26
CA ARG A 468 -16.72 -7.79 -13.00
C ARG A 468 -16.45 -8.77 -11.86
N ARG A 469 -17.19 -9.88 -11.80
CA ARG A 469 -17.07 -10.92 -10.76
C ARG A 469 -16.35 -12.17 -11.25
N PHE A 470 -15.63 -12.09 -12.38
CA PHE A 470 -14.98 -13.27 -12.96
C PHE A 470 -13.92 -13.89 -12.04
N GLU A 471 -13.26 -13.10 -11.19
CA GLU A 471 -12.30 -13.63 -10.20
C GLU A 471 -12.97 -14.52 -9.13
N GLU A 472 -14.29 -14.43 -8.97
CA GLU A 472 -15.08 -15.31 -8.10
C GLU A 472 -15.61 -16.56 -8.85
N HIS A 473 -15.37 -16.65 -10.17
CA HIS A 473 -15.86 -17.74 -10.99
C HIS A 473 -15.12 -19.05 -10.67
N ASN A 474 -15.87 -20.04 -10.19
CA ASN A 474 -15.38 -21.37 -9.83
C ASN A 474 -16.17 -22.50 -10.53
N ALA A 475 -16.87 -22.21 -11.64
CA ALA A 475 -17.65 -23.24 -12.31
C ALA A 475 -16.76 -24.27 -13.02
N VAL A 476 -15.55 -23.87 -13.46
CA VAL A 476 -14.57 -24.72 -14.15
C VAL A 476 -14.06 -25.84 -13.24
N ASP A 477 -14.12 -27.06 -13.75
CA ASP A 477 -13.54 -28.23 -13.09
C ASP A 477 -12.01 -28.20 -13.21
N ARG A 478 -11.33 -27.97 -12.08
CA ARG A 478 -9.86 -27.83 -12.05
C ARG A 478 -9.14 -29.18 -12.09
N GLU A 479 -9.82 -30.30 -11.83
CA GLU A 479 -9.22 -31.62 -12.04
C GLU A 479 -9.14 -31.93 -13.53
N ARG A 480 -10.20 -31.58 -14.28
CA ARG A 480 -10.23 -31.75 -15.74
C ARG A 480 -9.41 -30.69 -16.48
N PHE A 481 -9.36 -29.47 -15.95
CA PHE A 481 -8.63 -28.33 -16.54
C PHE A 481 -7.59 -27.78 -15.55
N PRO A 482 -6.49 -28.51 -15.27
CA PRO A 482 -5.51 -28.10 -14.26
C PRO A 482 -4.75 -26.82 -14.61
N SER A 483 -4.75 -26.40 -15.88
CA SER A 483 -4.20 -25.10 -16.29
C SER A 483 -5.06 -23.92 -15.83
N PHE A 484 -6.34 -24.13 -15.49
CA PHE A 484 -7.22 -23.10 -14.94
C PHE A 484 -6.97 -22.92 -13.43
N ASN A 485 -5.89 -22.21 -13.12
CA ASN A 485 -5.50 -21.81 -11.78
C ASN A 485 -5.91 -20.35 -11.48
N ASN A 486 -5.56 -19.86 -10.28
CA ASN A 486 -5.93 -18.51 -9.86
C ASN A 486 -5.20 -17.44 -10.68
N GLU A 487 -3.96 -17.71 -11.07
CA GLU A 487 -3.11 -16.83 -11.89
C GLU A 487 -3.72 -16.64 -13.28
N LEU A 488 -4.16 -17.73 -13.93
CA LEU A 488 -4.82 -17.64 -15.23
C LEU A 488 -6.17 -16.92 -15.11
N ARG A 489 -6.96 -17.21 -14.07
CA ARG A 489 -8.24 -16.53 -13.85
C ARG A 489 -8.08 -15.02 -13.68
N GLN A 490 -7.06 -14.59 -12.93
CA GLN A 490 -6.73 -13.17 -12.77
C GLN A 490 -6.26 -12.55 -14.10
N ALA A 491 -5.40 -13.25 -14.86
CA ALA A 491 -4.94 -12.77 -16.16
C ALA A 491 -6.10 -12.62 -17.16
N MET A 492 -7.03 -13.58 -17.20
CA MET A 492 -8.26 -13.49 -18.01
C MET A 492 -9.11 -12.27 -17.61
N PHE A 493 -9.28 -12.00 -16.32
CA PHE A 493 -10.02 -10.84 -15.82
C PHE A 493 -9.37 -9.51 -16.24
N LEU A 494 -8.04 -9.43 -16.21
CA LEU A 494 -7.31 -8.21 -16.52
C LEU A 494 -7.20 -7.90 -18.02
N GLU A 495 -7.23 -8.89 -18.90
CA GLU A 495 -7.18 -8.70 -20.36
C GLU A 495 -8.20 -7.66 -20.89
N PRO A 496 -9.53 -7.79 -20.66
CA PRO A 496 -10.50 -6.80 -21.13
C PRO A 496 -10.30 -5.43 -20.49
N VAL A 497 -9.84 -5.37 -19.24
CA VAL A 497 -9.55 -4.10 -18.56
C VAL A 497 -8.42 -3.36 -19.28
N ARG A 498 -7.31 -4.05 -19.58
CA ARG A 498 -6.17 -3.49 -20.32
C ARG A 498 -6.55 -3.06 -21.74
N PHE A 499 -7.35 -3.87 -22.42
CA PHE A 499 -7.81 -3.55 -23.76
C PHE A 499 -8.65 -2.28 -23.79
N ILE A 500 -9.60 -2.14 -22.85
CA ILE A 500 -10.49 -0.98 -22.79
C ILE A 500 -9.75 0.26 -22.32
N GLU A 501 -8.80 0.13 -21.39
CA GLU A 501 -7.86 1.20 -21.04
C GLU A 501 -7.15 1.75 -22.28
N ASP A 502 -6.61 0.88 -23.13
CA ASP A 502 -5.94 1.30 -24.35
C ASP A 502 -6.90 2.00 -25.33
N VAL A 503 -8.16 1.55 -25.44
CA VAL A 503 -9.18 2.25 -26.24
C VAL A 503 -9.46 3.66 -25.69
N ILE A 504 -9.52 3.81 -24.37
CA ILE A 504 -9.81 5.08 -23.70
C ILE A 504 -8.60 6.03 -23.80
N HIS A 505 -7.44 5.59 -23.33
CA HIS A 505 -6.22 6.41 -23.21
C HIS A 505 -5.70 6.87 -24.57
N ASN A 506 -5.74 5.99 -25.57
CA ASN A 506 -5.25 6.28 -26.90
C ASN A 506 -6.35 6.74 -27.87
N ASP A 507 -7.52 7.10 -27.34
CA ASP A 507 -8.69 7.57 -28.08
C ASP A 507 -8.95 6.71 -29.33
N ARG A 508 -8.98 5.39 -29.17
CA ARG A 508 -9.11 4.47 -30.31
C ARG A 508 -10.55 4.42 -30.80
N SER A 509 -10.74 3.73 -31.92
CA SER A 509 -12.07 3.46 -32.44
C SER A 509 -12.80 2.53 -31.48
N VAL A 510 -14.05 2.84 -31.12
CA VAL A 510 -14.87 1.91 -30.32
C VAL A 510 -15.18 0.62 -31.08
N LEU A 511 -15.03 0.62 -32.40
CA LEU A 511 -15.14 -0.58 -33.23
C LEU A 511 -13.96 -1.55 -33.02
N ASP A 512 -12.83 -1.10 -32.48
CA ASP A 512 -11.69 -1.97 -32.13
C ASP A 512 -12.09 -2.99 -31.05
N LEU A 513 -13.09 -2.67 -30.21
CA LEU A 513 -13.68 -3.61 -29.26
C LEU A 513 -14.23 -4.88 -29.94
N LEU A 514 -14.64 -4.79 -31.21
CA LEU A 514 -15.08 -5.94 -31.99
C LEU A 514 -14.05 -6.43 -32.99
N TYR A 515 -13.29 -5.53 -33.63
CA TYR A 515 -12.55 -5.82 -34.85
C TYR A 515 -11.03 -5.66 -34.75
N ALA A 516 -10.49 -5.33 -33.58
CA ALA A 516 -9.05 -5.21 -33.42
C ALA A 516 -8.34 -6.53 -33.73
N ASN A 517 -7.18 -6.43 -34.38
CA ASN A 517 -6.26 -7.55 -34.60
C ASN A 517 -5.12 -7.58 -33.56
N HIS A 518 -5.40 -7.13 -32.34
CA HIS A 518 -4.43 -7.13 -31.24
C HIS A 518 -5.12 -7.52 -29.93
N THR A 519 -4.32 -7.90 -28.94
CA THR A 519 -4.76 -8.07 -27.54
C THR A 519 -3.62 -7.72 -26.57
N PHE A 520 -3.89 -7.81 -25.27
CA PHE A 520 -2.93 -7.61 -24.19
C PHE A 520 -2.74 -8.92 -23.43
N VAL A 521 -1.50 -9.33 -23.22
CA VAL A 521 -1.19 -10.56 -22.50
C VAL A 521 -0.05 -10.33 -21.51
N ASN A 522 -0.10 -11.05 -20.40
CA ASN A 522 1.05 -11.29 -19.53
C ASN A 522 1.63 -12.71 -19.82
N PRO A 523 2.73 -13.14 -19.17
CA PRO A 523 3.31 -14.46 -19.42
C PRO A 523 2.33 -15.63 -19.25
N VAL A 524 1.40 -15.52 -18.29
CA VAL A 524 0.39 -16.55 -18.01
C VAL A 524 -0.59 -16.67 -19.18
N LEU A 525 -1.15 -15.55 -19.65
CA LEU A 525 -2.15 -15.54 -20.71
C LEU A 525 -1.53 -15.83 -22.09
N ALA A 526 -0.30 -15.37 -22.34
CA ALA A 526 0.45 -15.69 -23.55
C ALA A 526 0.63 -17.20 -23.70
N LYS A 527 1.02 -17.89 -22.62
CA LYS A 527 1.12 -19.36 -22.60
C LYS A 527 -0.24 -20.02 -22.88
N HIS A 528 -1.31 -19.54 -22.24
CA HIS A 528 -2.66 -20.07 -22.43
C HIS A 528 -3.15 -19.93 -23.88
N TYR A 529 -2.77 -18.85 -24.55
CA TYR A 529 -3.15 -18.59 -25.94
C TYR A 529 -2.22 -19.22 -26.98
N GLY A 530 -1.13 -19.87 -26.55
CA GLY A 530 -0.12 -20.42 -27.46
C GLY A 530 0.67 -19.33 -28.19
N MET A 531 0.82 -18.16 -27.58
CA MET A 531 1.63 -17.05 -28.08
C MET A 531 3.11 -17.22 -27.70
N PRO A 532 4.03 -16.53 -28.39
CA PRO A 532 5.43 -16.44 -27.96
C PRO A 532 5.55 -16.03 -26.49
N ALA A 533 6.55 -16.58 -25.81
CA ALA A 533 6.77 -16.32 -24.39
C ALA A 533 7.02 -14.82 -24.14
N VAL A 534 6.31 -14.27 -23.15
CA VAL A 534 6.53 -12.91 -22.64
C VAL A 534 7.52 -13.01 -21.48
N MET A 535 8.59 -12.22 -21.52
CA MET A 535 9.59 -12.16 -20.45
C MET A 535 9.10 -11.24 -19.33
N GLY A 536 9.19 -11.71 -18.08
CA GLY A 536 8.75 -10.95 -16.90
C GLY A 536 7.94 -11.80 -15.92
N ASP A 537 7.38 -11.15 -14.91
CA ASP A 537 6.45 -11.76 -13.94
C ASP A 537 4.98 -11.61 -14.40
N ALA A 538 4.04 -12.01 -13.54
CA ALA A 538 2.60 -11.94 -13.84
C ALA A 538 2.07 -10.51 -14.02
N ASP A 539 2.79 -9.49 -13.54
CA ASP A 539 2.42 -8.08 -13.66
C ASP A 539 3.01 -7.43 -14.93
N THR A 540 3.82 -8.16 -15.68
CA THR A 540 4.37 -7.69 -16.96
C THR A 540 3.37 -7.89 -18.09
N TRP A 541 2.78 -6.80 -18.60
CA TRP A 541 1.80 -6.83 -19.69
C TRP A 541 2.38 -6.28 -20.99
N VAL A 542 2.11 -6.96 -22.10
CA VAL A 542 2.51 -6.53 -23.44
C VAL A 542 1.33 -6.54 -24.41
N ARG A 543 1.33 -5.58 -25.34
CA ARG A 543 0.39 -5.56 -26.47
C ARG A 543 0.93 -6.46 -27.57
N VAL A 544 0.13 -7.42 -28.02
CA VAL A 544 0.48 -8.35 -29.11
C VAL A 544 -0.33 -8.00 -30.35
N GLU A 545 0.37 -7.57 -31.39
CA GLU A 545 -0.20 -7.35 -32.73
C GLU A 545 -0.40 -8.67 -33.47
N ASN A 546 -1.22 -8.65 -34.53
CA ASN A 546 -1.56 -9.84 -35.33
C ASN A 546 -2.10 -10.99 -34.47
N ALA A 547 -2.95 -10.67 -33.51
CA ALA A 547 -3.49 -11.62 -32.55
C ALA A 547 -4.41 -12.67 -33.20
N SER A 548 -4.96 -12.39 -34.39
CA SER A 548 -5.83 -13.29 -35.16
C SER A 548 -5.19 -14.64 -35.45
N GLN A 549 -3.87 -14.70 -35.68
CA GLN A 549 -3.15 -15.97 -35.89
C GLN A 549 -3.26 -16.93 -34.66
N TYR A 550 -3.55 -16.38 -33.49
CA TYR A 550 -3.78 -17.10 -32.24
C TYR A 550 -5.29 -17.25 -31.90
N GLY A 551 -6.19 -16.87 -32.82
CA GLY A 551 -7.64 -16.83 -32.58
C GLY A 551 -8.02 -15.77 -31.55
N ARG A 552 -7.29 -14.65 -31.52
CA ARG A 552 -7.52 -13.53 -30.59
C ARG A 552 -7.70 -12.23 -31.36
N GLY A 553 -8.34 -11.25 -30.72
CA GLY A 553 -8.58 -9.94 -31.32
C GLY A 553 -9.92 -9.38 -30.91
N GLY A 554 -9.92 -8.13 -30.45
CA GLY A 554 -11.07 -7.51 -29.82
C GLY A 554 -11.52 -8.27 -28.57
N LEU A 555 -12.67 -7.88 -28.04
CA LEU A 555 -13.25 -8.48 -26.83
C LEU A 555 -13.79 -9.90 -27.04
N PRO A 556 -14.56 -10.24 -28.11
CA PRO A 556 -15.38 -11.46 -28.08
C PRO A 556 -14.61 -12.78 -27.98
N THR A 557 -13.33 -12.80 -28.36
CA THR A 557 -12.48 -14.01 -28.33
C THR A 557 -11.60 -14.12 -27.09
N MET A 558 -11.71 -13.19 -26.14
CA MET A 558 -11.00 -13.25 -24.87
C MET A 558 -11.55 -14.39 -24.02
N ALA A 559 -10.65 -15.14 -23.35
CA ALA A 559 -11.04 -16.33 -22.60
C ALA A 559 -12.00 -16.02 -21.45
N VAL A 560 -11.92 -14.85 -20.83
CA VAL A 560 -12.87 -14.40 -19.80
C VAL A 560 -14.33 -14.55 -20.23
N PHE A 561 -14.68 -14.12 -21.45
CA PHE A 561 -16.05 -14.20 -21.95
C PHE A 561 -16.41 -15.60 -22.42
N LEU A 562 -15.46 -16.32 -23.02
CA LEU A 562 -15.66 -17.69 -23.50
C LEU A 562 -15.91 -18.67 -22.35
N THR A 563 -15.20 -18.48 -21.24
CA THR A 563 -15.28 -19.31 -20.03
C THR A 563 -16.48 -18.95 -19.17
N GLN A 564 -16.71 -17.66 -18.91
CA GLN A 564 -17.86 -17.24 -18.11
C GLN A 564 -19.20 -17.71 -18.70
N ASN A 565 -19.28 -17.76 -20.03
CA ASN A 565 -20.47 -18.18 -20.76
C ASN A 565 -20.45 -19.67 -21.12
N ALA A 566 -19.85 -20.52 -20.27
CA ALA A 566 -19.81 -21.97 -20.42
C ALA A 566 -20.04 -22.67 -19.06
N PRO A 567 -20.66 -23.87 -19.03
CA PRO A 567 -20.54 -24.76 -17.87
C PRO A 567 -19.10 -25.28 -17.74
N GLY A 568 -18.60 -25.50 -16.54
CA GLY A 568 -17.17 -25.80 -16.34
C GLY A 568 -16.62 -27.10 -16.95
N LEU A 569 -17.48 -27.99 -17.45
CA LEU A 569 -17.14 -29.25 -18.09
C LEU A 569 -17.56 -29.34 -19.57
N ARG A 570 -18.05 -28.24 -20.17
CA ARG A 570 -18.43 -28.19 -21.60
C ARG A 570 -18.50 -26.79 -22.16
N THR A 571 -18.46 -26.62 -23.48
CA THR A 571 -18.81 -25.34 -24.10
C THR A 571 -20.33 -25.11 -24.07
N SER A 572 -20.77 -23.90 -24.43
CA SER A 572 -22.19 -23.59 -24.59
C SER A 572 -22.42 -22.53 -25.67
N PRO A 573 -22.74 -22.94 -26.92
CA PRO A 573 -23.16 -22.04 -27.99
C PRO A 573 -24.31 -21.14 -27.55
N VAL A 574 -25.29 -21.70 -26.84
CA VAL A 574 -26.46 -20.97 -26.33
C VAL A 574 -26.03 -19.80 -25.44
N LYS A 575 -25.20 -20.05 -24.41
CA LYS A 575 -24.77 -19.00 -23.48
C LYS A 575 -23.83 -17.97 -24.14
N ARG A 576 -22.88 -18.43 -24.97
CA ARG A 576 -21.95 -17.54 -25.70
C ARG A 576 -22.67 -16.65 -26.70
N GLY A 577 -23.58 -17.24 -27.49
CA GLY A 577 -24.40 -16.52 -28.46
C GLY A 577 -25.35 -15.53 -27.78
N TYR A 578 -26.00 -15.96 -26.70
CA TYR A 578 -26.85 -15.10 -25.88
C TYR A 578 -26.08 -13.89 -25.33
N TRP A 579 -24.86 -14.10 -24.85
CA TRP A 579 -23.98 -13.02 -24.40
C TRP A 579 -23.69 -12.02 -25.53
N VAL A 580 -23.35 -12.49 -26.74
CA VAL A 580 -23.16 -11.59 -27.90
C VAL A 580 -24.42 -10.79 -28.21
N ALA A 581 -25.56 -11.46 -28.39
CA ALA A 581 -26.82 -10.80 -28.76
C ALA A 581 -27.25 -9.78 -27.70
N ARG A 582 -27.20 -10.16 -26.41
CA ARG A 582 -27.67 -9.30 -25.31
C ARG A 582 -26.66 -8.24 -24.88
N ARG A 583 -25.39 -8.63 -24.67
CA ARG A 583 -24.37 -7.72 -24.11
C ARG A 583 -23.74 -6.85 -25.18
N LEU A 584 -23.45 -7.39 -26.37
CA LEU A 584 -22.82 -6.60 -27.45
C LEU A 584 -23.85 -5.92 -28.35
N LEU A 585 -24.87 -6.63 -28.82
CA LEU A 585 -25.84 -6.11 -29.79
C LEU A 585 -27.10 -5.48 -29.17
N GLY A 586 -27.24 -5.51 -27.84
CA GLY A 586 -28.34 -4.86 -27.13
C GLY A 586 -29.70 -5.52 -27.31
N GLU A 587 -29.76 -6.77 -27.79
CA GLU A 587 -31.02 -7.48 -27.98
C GLU A 587 -31.69 -7.84 -26.66
N THR A 588 -32.96 -7.46 -26.52
CA THR A 588 -33.82 -7.96 -25.44
C THR A 588 -34.32 -9.35 -25.79
N ILE A 589 -33.92 -10.33 -24.97
CA ILE A 589 -34.33 -11.73 -25.09
C ILE A 589 -34.98 -12.13 -23.74
N PRO A 590 -36.23 -12.63 -23.75
CA PRO A 590 -36.94 -13.01 -22.53
C PRO A 590 -36.26 -14.18 -21.81
N PRO A 591 -36.50 -14.35 -20.50
CA PRO A 591 -36.00 -15.52 -19.77
C PRO A 591 -36.55 -16.83 -20.36
N PRO A 592 -35.82 -17.95 -20.23
CA PRO A 592 -36.29 -19.25 -20.72
C PRO A 592 -37.54 -19.71 -19.95
N PRO A 593 -38.42 -20.53 -20.55
CA PRO A 593 -39.52 -21.18 -19.84
C PRO A 593 -39.02 -22.08 -18.70
N ALA A 594 -39.78 -22.19 -17.61
CA ALA A 594 -39.38 -22.95 -16.42
C ALA A 594 -39.30 -24.49 -16.64
N SER A 595 -39.89 -25.01 -17.71
CA SER A 595 -40.06 -26.45 -17.96
C SER A 595 -39.04 -27.07 -18.93
N VAL A 596 -37.94 -26.38 -19.24
CA VAL A 596 -36.93 -26.88 -20.18
C VAL A 596 -35.92 -27.81 -19.47
N PRO A 597 -35.78 -29.08 -19.90
CA PRO A 597 -34.79 -30.00 -19.32
C PRO A 597 -33.36 -29.50 -19.51
N GLU A 598 -32.51 -29.62 -18.49
CA GLU A 598 -31.10 -29.27 -18.62
C GLU A 598 -30.35 -30.28 -19.49
N LEU A 599 -29.47 -29.78 -20.36
CA LEU A 599 -28.52 -30.61 -21.09
C LEU A 599 -27.48 -31.20 -20.10
N PRO A 600 -26.95 -32.41 -20.35
CA PRO A 600 -25.90 -33.00 -19.52
C PRO A 600 -24.73 -32.03 -19.27
N ALA A 601 -24.17 -32.06 -18.06
CA ALA A 601 -23.17 -31.08 -17.63
C ALA A 601 -21.79 -31.29 -18.27
N ASP A 602 -21.50 -32.50 -18.78
CA ASP A 602 -20.18 -32.95 -19.26
C ASP A 602 -20.22 -33.28 -20.76
N GLU A 603 -19.39 -32.61 -21.56
CA GLU A 603 -19.35 -32.79 -23.02
C GLU A 603 -18.88 -34.20 -23.42
N ALA A 604 -18.01 -34.83 -22.62
CA ALA A 604 -17.47 -36.15 -22.91
C ALA A 604 -18.53 -37.27 -22.82
N LYS A 605 -19.65 -36.99 -22.16
CA LYS A 605 -20.78 -37.93 -21.98
C LYS A 605 -21.92 -37.69 -22.96
N LEU A 606 -21.72 -36.84 -23.97
CA LEU A 606 -22.75 -36.55 -24.96
C LEU A 606 -22.76 -37.61 -26.08
N ASP A 607 -23.93 -38.19 -26.34
CA ASP A 607 -24.13 -39.19 -27.40
C ASP A 607 -23.94 -38.62 -28.82
N MET A 608 -24.00 -37.29 -28.99
CA MET A 608 -23.85 -36.58 -30.27
C MET A 608 -23.10 -35.26 -30.09
N PRO A 609 -22.53 -34.68 -31.16
CA PRO A 609 -21.94 -33.34 -31.14
C PRO A 609 -22.92 -32.30 -30.60
N LEU A 610 -22.39 -31.29 -29.90
CA LEU A 610 -23.20 -30.25 -29.26
C LEU A 610 -24.08 -29.48 -30.27
N ARG A 611 -23.60 -29.35 -31.51
CA ARG A 611 -24.35 -28.80 -32.65
C ARG A 611 -25.63 -29.60 -32.94
N ASP A 612 -25.51 -30.92 -33.05
CA ASP A 612 -26.62 -31.80 -33.42
C ASP A 612 -27.63 -31.89 -32.28
N MET A 613 -27.14 -31.89 -31.03
CA MET A 613 -27.96 -31.76 -29.85
C MET A 613 -28.77 -30.45 -29.84
N LEU A 614 -28.13 -29.33 -30.19
CA LEU A 614 -28.80 -28.03 -30.29
C LEU A 614 -29.81 -28.01 -31.43
N ALA A 615 -29.50 -28.61 -32.57
CA ALA A 615 -30.43 -28.76 -33.68
C ALA A 615 -31.69 -29.54 -33.26
N LYS A 616 -31.50 -30.67 -32.58
CA LYS A 616 -32.60 -31.47 -32.01
C LYS A 616 -33.41 -30.69 -30.97
N HIS A 617 -32.76 -29.92 -30.10
CA HIS A 617 -33.43 -29.07 -29.12
C HIS A 617 -34.35 -28.02 -29.78
N ARG A 618 -33.91 -27.49 -30.93
CA ARG A 618 -34.67 -26.50 -31.72
C ARG A 618 -35.80 -27.10 -32.55
N GLU A 619 -35.99 -28.42 -32.58
CA GLU A 619 -37.19 -29.03 -33.18
C GLU A 619 -38.46 -28.63 -32.41
N ASN A 620 -38.33 -28.24 -31.13
CA ASN A 620 -39.43 -27.66 -30.38
C ASN A 620 -39.69 -26.20 -30.83
N PRO A 621 -40.87 -25.90 -31.41
CA PRO A 621 -41.17 -24.56 -31.94
C PRO A 621 -41.10 -23.45 -30.89
N SER A 622 -41.42 -23.75 -29.64
CA SER A 622 -41.34 -22.79 -28.53
C SER A 622 -39.92 -22.32 -28.23
N CYS A 623 -38.93 -23.18 -28.46
CA CYS A 623 -37.51 -22.88 -28.24
C CYS A 623 -36.88 -22.26 -29.50
N ALA A 624 -37.25 -22.74 -30.69
CA ALA A 624 -36.69 -22.33 -31.97
C ALA A 624 -36.74 -20.81 -32.21
N SER A 625 -37.87 -20.17 -31.87
CA SER A 625 -38.11 -18.74 -32.12
C SER A 625 -37.06 -17.83 -31.46
N CYS A 626 -36.74 -18.08 -30.18
CA CYS A 626 -35.72 -17.30 -29.48
C CYS A 626 -34.31 -17.69 -29.91
N HIS A 627 -34.03 -19.00 -30.02
CA HIS A 627 -32.72 -19.54 -30.36
C HIS A 627 -32.22 -19.15 -31.76
N ALA A 628 -33.13 -18.95 -32.72
CA ALA A 628 -32.80 -18.47 -34.06
C ALA A 628 -32.06 -17.12 -34.08
N ARG A 629 -32.15 -16.34 -33.00
CA ARG A 629 -31.55 -15.01 -32.88
C ARG A 629 -30.07 -15.03 -32.48
N PHE A 630 -29.61 -16.07 -31.79
CA PHE A 630 -28.29 -16.03 -31.14
C PHE A 630 -27.48 -17.33 -31.19
N ASP A 631 -28.09 -18.50 -31.43
CA ASP A 631 -27.35 -19.77 -31.45
C ASP A 631 -26.25 -19.79 -32.51
N SER A 632 -26.52 -19.19 -33.67
CA SER A 632 -25.55 -19.06 -34.76
C SER A 632 -24.32 -18.26 -34.36
N PHE A 633 -24.47 -17.24 -33.51
CA PHE A 633 -23.34 -16.50 -32.95
C PHE A 633 -22.52 -17.38 -32.00
N GLY A 634 -23.20 -18.23 -31.21
CA GLY A 634 -22.56 -19.19 -30.32
C GLY A 634 -21.76 -20.27 -31.03
N LEU A 635 -22.33 -20.85 -32.09
CA LEU A 635 -21.70 -21.91 -32.89
C LEU A 635 -20.39 -21.44 -33.53
N ALA A 636 -20.29 -20.15 -33.88
CA ALA A 636 -19.04 -19.55 -34.37
C ALA A 636 -17.89 -19.62 -33.34
N PHE A 637 -18.18 -19.75 -32.05
CA PHE A 637 -17.17 -19.90 -30.98
C PHE A 637 -16.85 -21.35 -30.62
N GLU A 638 -17.41 -22.35 -31.32
CA GLU A 638 -17.16 -23.74 -30.95
C GLU A 638 -15.70 -24.17 -31.15
N GLY A 639 -14.91 -23.43 -31.94
CA GLY A 639 -13.46 -23.59 -32.03
C GLY A 639 -12.69 -23.20 -30.75
N TYR A 640 -13.39 -22.82 -29.67
CA TYR A 640 -12.80 -22.54 -28.36
C TYR A 640 -13.39 -23.47 -27.28
N GLY A 641 -12.53 -24.02 -26.43
CA GLY A 641 -12.88 -24.92 -25.33
C GLY A 641 -13.46 -24.20 -24.10
N PRO A 642 -13.73 -24.95 -23.01
CA PRO A 642 -14.37 -24.42 -21.80
C PRO A 642 -13.56 -23.34 -21.08
N ILE A 643 -12.23 -23.39 -21.14
CA ILE A 643 -11.33 -22.38 -20.55
C ILE A 643 -10.84 -21.35 -21.60
N GLY A 644 -11.54 -21.27 -22.74
CA GLY A 644 -11.27 -20.31 -23.82
C GLY A 644 -10.05 -20.64 -24.68
N GLU A 645 -9.37 -21.76 -24.44
CA GLU A 645 -8.32 -22.32 -25.28
C GLU A 645 -8.83 -22.65 -26.69
N ARG A 646 -7.98 -22.66 -27.71
CA ARG A 646 -8.39 -23.11 -29.05
C ARG A 646 -8.50 -24.64 -29.09
N ARG A 647 -9.45 -25.15 -29.88
CA ARG A 647 -9.65 -26.58 -30.12
C ARG A 647 -10.10 -26.88 -31.55
N ASP A 648 -9.72 -28.04 -32.05
CA ASP A 648 -10.19 -28.65 -33.30
C ASP A 648 -11.10 -29.86 -33.05
N LYS A 649 -11.03 -30.44 -31.86
CA LYS A 649 -11.84 -31.55 -31.38
C LYS A 649 -12.56 -31.21 -30.08
N ASP A 650 -13.72 -31.81 -29.88
CA ASP A 650 -14.46 -31.72 -28.64
C ASP A 650 -13.87 -32.62 -27.54
N LEU A 651 -14.39 -32.55 -26.31
CA LEU A 651 -13.88 -33.35 -25.18
C LEU A 651 -14.10 -34.87 -25.35
N ALA A 652 -14.92 -35.29 -26.33
CA ALA A 652 -15.10 -36.68 -26.73
C ALA A 652 -14.20 -37.09 -27.93
N GLY A 653 -13.36 -36.19 -28.44
CA GLY A 653 -12.42 -36.43 -29.54
C GLY A 653 -13.01 -36.29 -30.94
N ARG A 654 -14.25 -35.79 -31.08
CA ARG A 654 -14.92 -35.58 -32.38
C ARG A 654 -14.51 -34.23 -32.99
N PRO A 655 -14.39 -34.10 -34.32
CA PRO A 655 -14.13 -32.81 -34.95
C PRO A 655 -15.20 -31.77 -34.62
N VAL A 656 -14.77 -30.54 -34.36
CA VAL A 656 -15.66 -29.40 -34.11
C VAL A 656 -16.15 -28.80 -35.43
N ASP A 657 -17.45 -28.49 -35.53
CA ASP A 657 -18.06 -27.78 -36.66
C ASP A 657 -18.53 -26.37 -36.25
N THR A 658 -17.83 -25.36 -36.75
CA THR A 658 -18.10 -23.94 -36.46
C THR A 658 -19.01 -23.26 -37.49
N ARG A 659 -19.55 -23.99 -38.48
CA ARG A 659 -20.41 -23.41 -39.52
C ARG A 659 -21.73 -22.93 -38.92
N ALA A 660 -22.22 -21.77 -39.33
CA ALA A 660 -23.49 -21.24 -38.85
C ALA A 660 -24.27 -20.59 -39.99
N VAL A 661 -25.60 -20.61 -39.87
CA VAL A 661 -26.49 -19.77 -40.68
C VAL A 661 -26.92 -18.62 -39.80
N PHE A 662 -26.44 -17.43 -40.09
CA PHE A 662 -26.76 -16.22 -39.33
C PHE A 662 -28.19 -15.74 -39.65
N PRO A 663 -28.79 -14.89 -38.80
CA PRO A 663 -30.08 -14.29 -39.10
C PRO A 663 -30.09 -13.62 -40.48
N GLY A 664 -31.17 -13.81 -41.24
CA GLY A 664 -31.24 -13.37 -42.64
C GLY A 664 -30.66 -14.37 -43.66
N GLY A 665 -30.11 -15.51 -43.23
CA GLY A 665 -29.79 -16.64 -44.09
C GLY A 665 -28.35 -16.68 -44.64
N SER A 666 -27.51 -15.70 -44.30
CA SER A 666 -26.09 -15.73 -44.66
C SER A 666 -25.37 -16.88 -43.93
N GLN A 667 -24.41 -17.51 -44.59
CA GLN A 667 -23.64 -18.62 -44.04
C GLN A 667 -22.21 -18.16 -43.74
N GLY A 668 -21.61 -18.75 -42.72
CA GLY A 668 -20.21 -18.53 -42.36
C GLY A 668 -19.67 -19.62 -41.45
N ALA A 669 -18.37 -19.61 -41.18
CA ALA A 669 -17.70 -20.54 -40.28
C ALA A 669 -16.75 -19.80 -39.33
N GLY A 670 -16.92 -20.04 -38.03
CA GLY A 670 -16.04 -19.48 -37.02
C GLY A 670 -16.23 -17.99 -36.76
N PHE A 671 -15.34 -17.44 -35.94
CA PHE A 671 -15.46 -16.07 -35.44
C PHE A 671 -15.23 -14.98 -36.50
N GLU A 672 -14.33 -15.20 -37.46
CA GLU A 672 -14.02 -14.21 -38.50
C GLU A 672 -15.26 -13.90 -39.36
N ASP A 673 -15.99 -14.93 -39.77
CA ASP A 673 -17.24 -14.75 -40.51
C ASP A 673 -18.36 -14.14 -39.64
N LEU A 674 -18.38 -14.44 -38.33
CA LEU A 674 -19.28 -13.74 -37.40
C LEU A 674 -18.95 -12.24 -37.31
N GLN A 675 -17.67 -11.87 -37.25
CA GLN A 675 -17.26 -10.46 -37.29
C GLN A 675 -17.68 -9.79 -38.60
N ALA A 676 -17.49 -10.47 -39.74
CA ALA A 676 -17.92 -9.98 -41.05
C ALA A 676 -19.45 -9.77 -41.10
N TYR A 677 -20.23 -10.73 -40.58
CA TYR A 677 -21.67 -10.62 -40.46
C TYR A 677 -22.10 -9.43 -39.58
N ILE A 678 -21.51 -9.28 -38.39
CA ILE A 678 -21.81 -8.15 -37.50
C ILE A 678 -21.47 -6.83 -38.20
N ARG A 679 -20.33 -6.74 -38.88
CA ARG A 679 -19.91 -5.54 -39.62
C ARG A 679 -20.94 -5.16 -40.69
N ALA A 680 -21.39 -6.13 -41.47
CA ALA A 680 -22.32 -5.90 -42.58
C ALA A 680 -23.75 -5.58 -42.11
N HIS A 681 -24.22 -6.20 -41.02
CA HIS A 681 -25.64 -6.21 -40.68
C HIS A 681 -25.99 -5.65 -39.31
N ARG A 682 -25.07 -5.69 -38.33
CA ARG A 682 -25.37 -5.43 -36.91
C ARG A 682 -24.46 -4.39 -36.24
N GLN A 683 -23.55 -3.75 -36.97
CA GLN A 683 -22.61 -2.76 -36.41
C GLN A 683 -23.34 -1.57 -35.78
N LYS A 684 -24.46 -1.14 -36.39
CA LYS A 684 -25.30 -0.07 -35.85
C LYS A 684 -25.88 -0.45 -34.49
N ASP A 685 -26.32 -1.69 -34.32
CA ASP A 685 -26.87 -2.18 -33.05
C ASP A 685 -25.81 -2.20 -31.94
N PHE A 686 -24.58 -2.58 -32.28
CA PHE A 686 -23.45 -2.48 -31.34
C PHE A 686 -23.20 -1.03 -30.90
N LEU A 687 -23.15 -0.08 -31.85
CA LEU A 687 -22.92 1.34 -31.56
C LEU A 687 -24.08 1.95 -30.74
N ASP A 688 -25.32 1.58 -31.04
CA ASP A 688 -26.50 1.99 -30.29
C ASP A 688 -26.44 1.47 -28.85
N ASN A 689 -26.19 0.17 -28.69
CA ASN A 689 -26.10 -0.43 -27.37
C ASN A 689 -24.94 0.14 -26.55
N LEU A 690 -23.74 0.30 -27.12
CA LEU A 690 -22.62 0.97 -26.44
C LEU A 690 -23.00 2.39 -25.98
N SER A 691 -23.61 3.19 -26.86
CA SER A 691 -24.04 4.55 -26.55
C SER A 691 -25.05 4.57 -25.41
N ARG A 692 -26.05 3.67 -25.44
CA ARG A 692 -27.06 3.51 -24.38
C ARG A 692 -26.43 3.11 -23.04
N LYS A 693 -25.54 2.11 -23.04
CA LYS A 693 -24.90 1.62 -21.81
C LYS A 693 -24.01 2.69 -21.19
N LEU A 694 -23.21 3.38 -22.00
CA LEU A 694 -22.33 4.43 -21.51
C LEU A 694 -23.12 5.63 -20.98
N LEU A 695 -24.18 6.07 -21.68
CA LEU A 695 -25.05 7.15 -21.21
C LEU A 695 -25.75 6.77 -19.89
N ALA A 696 -26.29 5.56 -19.78
CA ALA A 696 -26.92 5.09 -18.55
C ALA A 696 -25.94 5.10 -17.36
N TYR A 697 -24.71 4.63 -17.60
CA TYR A 697 -23.65 4.63 -16.59
C TYR A 697 -23.26 6.06 -16.18
N ALA A 698 -23.05 6.97 -17.14
CA ALA A 698 -22.71 8.37 -16.90
C ALA A 698 -23.78 9.12 -16.09
N LEU A 699 -25.05 8.81 -16.34
CA LEU A 699 -26.18 9.42 -15.64
C LEU A 699 -26.49 8.74 -14.29
N GLY A 700 -26.03 7.50 -14.08
CA GLY A 700 -26.32 6.71 -12.88
C GLY A 700 -27.80 6.32 -12.75
N ARG A 701 -28.52 6.20 -13.87
CA ARG A 701 -29.95 5.83 -13.92
C ARG A 701 -30.30 5.10 -15.21
N SER A 702 -31.45 4.42 -15.22
CA SER A 702 -32.06 3.91 -16.45
C SER A 702 -32.35 5.04 -17.45
N LEU A 703 -32.25 4.73 -18.74
CA LEU A 703 -32.58 5.66 -19.81
C LEU A 703 -34.09 5.90 -19.90
N LEU A 704 -34.46 7.11 -20.30
CA LEU A 704 -35.83 7.55 -20.52
C LEU A 704 -36.03 7.89 -22.00
N LEU A 705 -37.27 7.99 -22.45
CA LEU A 705 -37.60 8.39 -23.82
C LEU A 705 -36.97 9.75 -24.20
N SER A 706 -36.85 10.68 -23.25
CA SER A 706 -36.22 11.99 -23.48
C SER A 706 -34.69 11.94 -23.69
N ASP A 707 -34.07 10.77 -23.52
CA ASP A 707 -32.65 10.59 -23.76
C ASP A 707 -32.36 10.19 -25.23
N GLU A 708 -33.37 9.78 -25.99
CA GLU A 708 -33.23 9.32 -27.38
C GLU A 708 -32.53 10.34 -28.30
N PRO A 709 -32.86 11.66 -28.25
CA PRO A 709 -32.17 12.63 -29.08
C PRO A 709 -30.67 12.75 -28.76
N ALA A 710 -30.25 12.45 -27.53
CA ALA A 710 -28.83 12.44 -27.18
C ALA A 710 -28.13 11.21 -27.78
N ILE A 711 -28.78 10.06 -27.76
CA ILE A 711 -28.26 8.80 -28.34
C ILE A 711 -28.12 8.94 -29.87
N GLU A 712 -29.12 9.51 -30.55
CA GLU A 712 -29.06 9.77 -31.99
C GLU A 712 -27.89 10.69 -32.36
N ARG A 713 -27.66 11.75 -31.57
CA ARG A 713 -26.50 12.65 -31.74
C ARG A 713 -25.17 11.92 -31.55
N MET A 714 -25.05 11.12 -30.49
CA MET A 714 -23.85 10.31 -30.22
C MET A 714 -23.51 9.41 -31.41
N GLN A 715 -24.51 8.70 -31.96
CA GLN A 715 -24.32 7.81 -33.11
C GLN A 715 -23.90 8.55 -34.37
N THR A 716 -24.58 9.66 -34.68
CA THR A 716 -24.29 10.49 -35.86
C THR A 716 -22.88 11.06 -35.80
N ARG A 717 -22.47 11.59 -34.63
CA ARG A 717 -21.16 12.21 -34.41
C ARG A 717 -20.04 11.19 -34.39
N LEU A 718 -20.28 9.98 -33.86
CA LEU A 718 -19.32 8.89 -33.91
C LEU A 718 -18.95 8.50 -35.34
N ALA A 719 -19.95 8.32 -36.20
CA ALA A 719 -19.72 7.97 -37.61
C ALA A 719 -18.90 9.03 -38.35
N ALA A 720 -19.12 10.32 -38.04
CA ALA A 720 -18.37 11.44 -38.61
C ALA A 720 -16.93 11.57 -38.08
N SER A 721 -16.62 10.92 -36.95
CA SER A 721 -15.36 11.12 -36.21
C SER A 721 -14.53 9.84 -36.13
N ALA A 722 -14.59 8.97 -37.15
CA ALA A 722 -13.89 7.68 -37.18
C ALA A 722 -14.14 6.80 -35.94
N TYR A 723 -15.31 6.96 -35.30
CA TYR A 723 -15.76 6.20 -34.13
C TYR A 723 -14.87 6.33 -32.88
N ARG A 724 -14.22 7.48 -32.69
CA ARG A 724 -13.33 7.76 -31.53
C ARG A 724 -14.08 7.74 -30.19
N PHE A 725 -13.48 7.11 -29.18
CA PHE A 725 -14.10 6.96 -27.85
C PHE A 725 -14.37 8.31 -27.16
N THR A 726 -13.42 9.26 -27.25
CA THR A 726 -13.53 10.56 -26.57
C THR A 726 -14.76 11.34 -27.00
N LEU A 727 -15.20 11.17 -28.26
CA LEU A 727 -16.39 11.84 -28.79
C LEU A 727 -17.67 11.40 -28.06
N LEU A 728 -17.78 10.12 -27.68
CA LEU A 728 -18.91 9.67 -26.86
C LEU A 728 -18.96 10.41 -25.53
N VAL A 729 -17.79 10.55 -24.88
CA VAL A 729 -17.68 11.24 -23.60
C VAL A 729 -18.03 12.72 -23.75
N GLU A 730 -17.50 13.39 -24.77
CA GLU A 730 -17.78 14.80 -25.06
C GLU A 730 -19.28 15.04 -25.25
N GLU A 731 -19.94 14.26 -26.12
CA GLU A 731 -21.38 14.39 -26.36
C GLU A 731 -22.21 14.16 -25.10
N ILE A 732 -21.80 13.20 -24.24
CA ILE A 732 -22.45 12.95 -22.96
C ILE A 732 -22.28 14.15 -22.03
N VAL A 733 -21.04 14.61 -21.78
CA VAL A 733 -20.79 15.61 -20.73
C VAL A 733 -21.37 16.98 -21.08
N THR A 734 -21.48 17.30 -22.37
CA THR A 734 -22.13 18.55 -22.82
C THR A 734 -23.65 18.42 -23.01
N SER A 735 -24.22 17.22 -22.81
CA SER A 735 -25.65 17.01 -23.00
C SER A 735 -26.49 17.67 -21.90
N PRO A 736 -27.72 18.13 -22.21
CA PRO A 736 -28.67 18.57 -21.18
C PRO A 736 -28.94 17.50 -20.13
N GLN A 737 -28.92 16.21 -20.51
CA GLN A 737 -29.13 15.07 -19.61
C GLN A 737 -28.06 15.02 -18.52
N PHE A 738 -26.80 15.29 -18.87
CA PHE A 738 -25.67 15.24 -17.94
C PHE A 738 -25.52 16.52 -17.12
N LEU A 739 -25.81 17.68 -17.70
CA LEU A 739 -25.68 19.00 -17.05
C LEU A 739 -26.82 19.32 -16.08
N ASN A 740 -27.94 18.59 -16.16
CA ASN A 740 -29.12 18.84 -15.35
C ASN A 740 -29.47 17.63 -14.46
N LYS A 741 -30.29 17.92 -13.44
CA LYS A 741 -30.98 16.94 -12.61
C LYS A 741 -32.49 17.10 -12.76
N ARG A 742 -33.20 15.99 -12.57
CA ARG A 742 -34.66 15.93 -12.53
C ARG A 742 -35.09 15.35 -11.19
N SER A 743 -36.25 15.74 -10.67
CA SER A 743 -36.81 14.99 -9.54
C SER A 743 -37.34 13.65 -10.06
N PRO A 744 -37.26 12.57 -9.26
CA PRO A 744 -37.99 11.36 -9.58
C PRO A 744 -39.48 11.67 -9.54
N ASP A 745 -40.22 11.34 -10.60
CA ASP A 745 -41.67 11.17 -10.48
C ASP A 745 -41.89 9.89 -9.68
N PHE A 746 -42.05 10.02 -8.36
CA PHE A 746 -42.59 8.94 -7.55
C PHE A 746 -44.09 8.83 -7.85
N SER A 747 -44.46 8.40 -9.06
CA SER A 747 -45.78 7.84 -9.30
C SER A 747 -45.72 6.37 -8.90
N SER A 748 -46.15 6.06 -7.68
CA SER A 748 -46.47 4.71 -7.25
C SER A 748 -47.55 4.14 -8.17
N THR A 749 -47.14 3.50 -9.25
CA THR A 749 -47.97 2.60 -10.03
C THR A 749 -47.10 1.44 -10.44
N GLU A 750 -46.94 0.49 -9.51
CA GLU A 750 -46.65 -0.88 -9.88
C GLU A 750 -47.74 -1.35 -10.86
N ARG A 751 -47.33 -1.81 -12.04
CA ARG A 751 -48.07 -2.77 -12.85
C ARG A 751 -47.10 -3.77 -13.45
#